data_AF-L9WFI7-F1
#
_entry.id   AF-L9WFI7-F1
#
_cell.length_a   1.000
_cell.length_b   1.000
_cell.length_c   1.000
_cell.angle_alpha   90.00
_cell.angle_beta   90.00
_cell.angle_gamma   90.00
#
_symmetry.space_group_name_H-M   'P 1'
#
loop_
_entity.id
_entity.type
_entity.pdbx_description
1 polymer ?
#
loop_
_entity_poly.entity_id
_entity_poly.type
_entity_poly.pdbx_seq_one_letter_code
_entity_poly.pdbx_strand_id
1 'polypeptide(L)'
;MLLAPIAGVAGASGGAGTTADASSTDHHEDEFHEINENIEVWERSVLPLRTDTSADDSITVQNLLLDAKTTQDGPEFANRDSLSVYKTGTSVDLSFDGSGLAADTSQFNNDDDIQLLSAHLQENATEDDVNVSDLPTSGQDLMDELSAENLENLNENVSFSLDEDLNVEDGKLDTTVTPDESGLHMYVLATGDGFAVDDGDLSIVDQTKIIGVEQLVAQDSPSNVDVTESAEPGDTISFDVAATEWEGNTTHSVVLYDEDTFTKSIMTINVTEDISTDLSSEDVTIEHTIGEINGVQNVSENLSAFGQTFEEQNSAGIVQTADVISFLANETDLDDSEEPETDPGDDVLNASSVIVQADENETTVEIETFGNWTEDTDYRWIHTAAGSSSDQIQMNTDTITIEEADDDDDDDDTGGGIGPIDPGPDPEPEFALSDVTVSDTKIMTGDSVDITGTVTEEAGNSGLFVAELIIDGEVVDTQNVVMAGNAKETVTFTHTFDEAGEYEVAISDVSAGTVSVHDSLEAQFDVTDASLSEDEIDVGDSVDVTGTIENTGEKAGTVTAQLTVDGSVVAEQDVDVAPGESETVTFTETFDESGEFDIAVSGTSAGTLTVTDPEDVETDDSIPGFGVTVAVLALLSIALVRARRQS
;
A
#
# COMPACT_ATOMS: atom_id res chain seq x y z
N MET A 1 -14.58 4.21 -11.02
CA MET A 1 -16.01 3.83 -11.21
C MET A 1 -16.22 2.31 -11.31
N LEU A 2 -15.49 1.58 -12.16
CA LEU A 2 -15.65 0.12 -12.34
C LEU A 2 -15.40 -0.74 -11.07
N LEU A 3 -14.67 -0.20 -10.08
CA LEU A 3 -14.35 -0.90 -8.82
C LEU A 3 -14.83 -0.14 -7.57
N ALA A 4 -15.68 0.88 -7.74
CA ALA A 4 -16.40 1.53 -6.64
C ALA A 4 -17.13 0.55 -5.68
N PRO A 5 -17.64 -0.63 -6.12
CA PRO A 5 -18.18 -1.58 -5.15
C PRO A 5 -17.13 -2.17 -4.20
N ILE A 6 -15.84 -2.27 -4.58
CA ILE A 6 -14.78 -2.75 -3.68
C ILE A 6 -14.46 -1.69 -2.64
N ALA A 7 -14.30 -0.41 -3.03
CA ALA A 7 -14.10 0.68 -2.07
C ALA A 7 -15.26 0.80 -1.07
N GLY A 8 -16.50 0.57 -1.51
CA GLY A 8 -17.67 0.58 -0.61
C GLY A 8 -17.80 -0.63 0.31
N VAL A 9 -17.15 -1.77 0.02
CA VAL A 9 -17.19 -2.96 0.87
C VAL A 9 -15.90 -3.10 1.72
N ALA A 10 -14.74 -2.74 1.17
CA ALA A 10 -13.46 -2.62 1.88
C ALA A 10 -13.45 -1.41 2.85
N GLY A 11 -14.05 -0.28 2.44
CA GLY A 11 -14.28 0.88 3.32
C GLY A 11 -15.34 0.61 4.39
N ALA A 12 -16.21 -0.39 4.19
CA ALA A 12 -17.14 -0.87 5.22
C ALA A 12 -16.51 -1.87 6.20
N SER A 13 -15.44 -2.59 5.80
CA SER A 13 -14.63 -3.40 6.72
C SER A 13 -13.63 -2.58 7.53
N GLY A 14 -13.10 -1.48 6.97
CA GLY A 14 -12.13 -0.61 7.67
C GLY A 14 -12.75 0.34 8.71
N GLY A 15 -14.04 0.61 8.65
CA GLY A 15 -14.72 1.55 9.57
C GLY A 15 -14.95 1.01 10.99
N ALA A 16 -14.42 -0.16 11.32
CA ALA A 16 -14.79 -0.86 12.54
C ALA A 16 -13.80 -0.71 13.71
N GLY A 17 -12.61 -0.14 13.56
CA GLY A 17 -11.76 0.25 14.70
C GLY A 17 -12.04 1.71 15.09
N THR A 18 -12.44 2.12 16.29
CA THR A 18 -11.65 2.05 17.53
C THR A 18 -12.45 2.47 18.79
N THR A 19 -12.19 1.77 19.90
CA THR A 19 -12.41 2.13 21.34
C THR A 19 -13.82 2.32 21.94
N ALA A 20 -14.39 1.24 22.52
CA ALA A 20 -14.92 1.25 23.89
C ALA A 20 -15.02 -0.16 24.52
N ASP A 21 -14.46 -0.29 25.73
CA ASP A 21 -14.45 -1.49 26.60
C ASP A 21 -15.85 -2.10 26.83
N ALA A 22 -16.13 -3.30 26.29
CA ALA A 22 -17.16 -4.19 26.84
C ALA A 22 -16.95 -5.66 26.49
N SER A 23 -16.51 -6.44 27.48
CA SER A 23 -16.64 -7.90 27.46
C SER A 23 -18.11 -8.34 27.37
N SER A 24 -18.59 -8.81 26.22
CA SER A 24 -19.78 -9.69 26.18
C SER A 24 -19.82 -10.61 24.97
N THR A 25 -19.70 -11.91 25.26
CA THR A 25 -19.88 -13.05 24.35
C THR A 25 -21.37 -13.38 24.08
N ASP A 26 -22.21 -12.40 23.75
CA ASP A 26 -23.62 -12.62 23.36
C ASP A 26 -23.92 -11.71 22.16
N HIS A 27 -23.96 -12.28 20.95
CA HIS A 27 -24.09 -11.56 19.67
C HIS A 27 -25.55 -11.62 19.20
N HIS A 28 -26.11 -10.47 18.78
CA HIS A 28 -27.52 -10.34 18.42
C HIS A 28 -27.70 -9.55 17.13
N GLU A 29 -28.71 -9.92 16.32
CA GLU A 29 -29.11 -9.37 15.00
C GLU A 29 -29.44 -7.85 14.98
N ASP A 30 -29.25 -7.15 16.10
CA ASP A 30 -29.58 -5.74 16.37
C ASP A 30 -28.29 -4.88 16.59
N GLU A 31 -27.14 -5.29 16.06
CA GLU A 31 -25.84 -4.63 16.33
C GLU A 31 -25.70 -3.30 15.58
N PHE A 32 -25.64 -2.22 16.36
CA PHE A 32 -25.41 -0.84 15.95
C PHE A 32 -24.06 -0.39 16.51
N HIS A 33 -23.28 0.30 15.69
CA HIS A 33 -22.05 0.96 16.12
C HIS A 33 -22.32 2.42 16.47
N GLU A 34 -21.96 2.85 17.69
CA GLU A 34 -22.07 4.26 18.10
C GLU A 34 -20.92 5.04 17.46
N ILE A 35 -21.26 5.95 16.53
CA ILE A 35 -20.29 6.84 15.88
C ILE A 35 -19.96 8.01 16.82
N ASN A 36 -21.00 8.60 17.40
CA ASN A 36 -20.91 9.64 18.40
C ASN A 36 -22.17 9.62 19.28
N GLU A 37 -22.27 10.55 20.23
CA GLU A 37 -23.39 10.58 21.20
C GLU A 37 -24.79 10.68 20.57
N ASN A 38 -24.89 11.07 19.29
CA ASN A 38 -26.15 11.25 18.56
C ASN A 38 -26.30 10.38 17.31
N ILE A 39 -25.27 9.67 16.84
CA ILE A 39 -25.34 8.83 15.62
C ILE A 39 -24.93 7.40 15.95
N GLU A 40 -25.79 6.45 15.60
CA GLU A 40 -25.46 5.03 15.52
C GLU A 40 -25.59 4.54 14.06
N VAL A 41 -24.74 3.60 13.62
CA VAL A 41 -24.81 3.00 12.27
C VAL A 41 -25.06 1.50 12.40
N TRP A 42 -26.05 1.00 11.69
CA TRP A 42 -26.28 -0.43 11.57
C TRP A 42 -25.18 -1.07 10.74
N GLU A 43 -24.59 -2.16 11.23
CA GLU A 43 -23.48 -2.86 10.56
C GLU A 43 -23.81 -3.31 9.13
N ARG A 44 -25.10 -3.53 8.83
CA ARG A 44 -25.57 -3.99 7.52
C ARG A 44 -26.13 -2.87 6.64
N SER A 45 -25.95 -1.61 7.02
CA SER A 45 -26.51 -0.45 6.33
C SER A 45 -26.12 -0.34 4.85
N VAL A 46 -24.99 -0.92 4.45
CA VAL A 46 -24.51 -0.92 3.05
C VAL A 46 -25.22 -1.94 2.15
N LEU A 47 -26.02 -2.87 2.70
CA LEU A 47 -26.63 -3.98 1.96
C LEU A 47 -28.04 -3.70 1.40
N PRO A 48 -29.01 -3.22 2.19
CA PRO A 48 -30.43 -3.29 1.83
C PRO A 48 -30.95 -2.13 0.99
N LEU A 49 -30.29 -0.96 1.01
CA LEU A 49 -30.74 0.23 0.29
C LEU A 49 -30.12 0.23 -1.11
N ARG A 50 -30.94 0.20 -2.17
CA ARG A 50 -30.51 0.07 -3.56
C ARG A 50 -31.32 0.95 -4.50
N THR A 51 -30.65 1.60 -5.44
CA THR A 51 -31.31 2.27 -6.56
C THR A 51 -31.66 1.28 -7.67
N ASP A 52 -32.77 1.51 -8.36
CA ASP A 52 -33.13 0.74 -9.55
C ASP A 52 -32.20 1.11 -10.71
N THR A 53 -31.35 0.18 -11.13
CA THR A 53 -30.40 0.33 -12.24
C THR A 53 -31.06 0.21 -13.62
N SER A 54 -32.36 -0.07 -13.66
CA SER A 54 -33.16 -0.12 -14.90
C SER A 54 -33.93 1.16 -15.19
N ALA A 55 -33.65 2.25 -14.45
CA ALA A 55 -34.26 3.56 -14.65
C ALA A 55 -34.14 4.05 -16.11
N ASP A 56 -35.18 4.70 -16.62
CA ASP A 56 -35.20 5.26 -17.98
C ASP A 56 -34.03 6.24 -18.19
N ASP A 57 -33.45 6.25 -19.39
CA ASP A 57 -32.31 7.10 -19.78
C ASP A 57 -31.01 6.93 -18.96
N SER A 58 -30.91 5.92 -18.09
CA SER A 58 -29.66 5.57 -17.40
C SER A 58 -28.68 4.85 -18.33
N ILE A 59 -27.39 5.02 -18.06
CA ILE A 59 -26.31 4.25 -18.69
C ILE A 59 -25.91 3.17 -17.71
N THR A 60 -26.26 1.93 -18.04
CA THR A 60 -26.08 0.78 -17.15
C THR A 60 -25.10 -0.20 -17.76
N VAL A 61 -24.13 -0.62 -16.95
CA VAL A 61 -23.15 -1.65 -17.28
C VAL A 61 -23.33 -2.81 -16.32
N GLN A 62 -23.31 -4.04 -16.84
CA GLN A 62 -23.33 -5.24 -16.01
C GLN A 62 -22.02 -5.37 -15.25
N ASN A 63 -22.10 -5.68 -13.97
CA ASN A 63 -20.94 -5.92 -13.12
C ASN A 63 -20.61 -7.42 -13.10
N LEU A 64 -19.43 -7.76 -12.60
CA LEU A 64 -19.17 -9.12 -12.13
C LEU A 64 -20.13 -9.45 -10.96
N LEU A 65 -20.37 -10.74 -10.71
CA LEU A 65 -21.19 -11.16 -9.58
C LEU A 65 -20.42 -10.96 -8.28
N LEU A 66 -20.89 -10.04 -7.43
CA LEU A 66 -20.28 -9.76 -6.12
C LEU A 66 -21.05 -10.46 -5.00
N ASP A 67 -20.39 -11.45 -4.40
CA ASP A 67 -20.85 -12.17 -3.22
C ASP A 67 -20.09 -11.67 -1.98
N ALA A 68 -20.77 -11.60 -0.85
CA ALA A 68 -20.18 -11.49 0.47
C ALA A 68 -20.59 -12.71 1.30
N LYS A 69 -19.68 -13.31 2.05
CA LYS A 69 -19.97 -14.41 2.98
C LYS A 69 -19.48 -13.99 4.35
N THR A 70 -20.38 -13.97 5.33
CA THR A 70 -20.02 -13.71 6.72
C THR A 70 -20.07 -15.02 7.53
N THR A 71 -19.68 -14.96 8.80
CA THR A 71 -19.84 -16.03 9.80
C THR A 71 -21.29 -16.48 10.01
N GLN A 72 -22.28 -15.70 9.54
CA GLN A 72 -23.70 -16.04 9.60
C GLN A 72 -24.12 -16.81 8.33
N ASP A 73 -24.81 -17.95 8.49
CA ASP A 73 -25.06 -18.95 7.43
C ASP A 73 -25.67 -18.38 6.10
N GLY A 74 -24.83 -18.20 5.06
CA GLY A 74 -25.24 -18.15 3.64
C GLY A 74 -24.31 -17.32 2.73
N PRO A 75 -24.22 -17.58 1.40
CA PRO A 75 -23.73 -16.57 0.47
C PRO A 75 -24.73 -15.41 0.44
N GLU A 76 -24.24 -14.21 0.71
CA GLU A 76 -24.99 -12.97 0.77
C GLU A 76 -24.68 -12.22 -0.52
N PHE A 77 -25.62 -12.19 -1.46
CA PHE A 77 -25.44 -11.38 -2.65
C PHE A 77 -25.43 -9.92 -2.24
N ALA A 78 -24.42 -9.13 -2.64
CA ALA A 78 -24.43 -7.69 -2.36
C ALA A 78 -25.53 -6.94 -3.15
N ASN A 79 -26.20 -7.64 -4.08
CA ASN A 79 -27.22 -7.13 -4.99
C ASN A 79 -26.70 -5.91 -5.78
N ARG A 80 -25.49 -6.06 -6.35
CA ARG A 80 -24.75 -5.04 -7.10
C ARG A 80 -24.30 -5.58 -8.47
N ASP A 81 -25.20 -6.29 -9.14
CA ASP A 81 -24.94 -6.98 -10.42
C ASP A 81 -24.85 -6.01 -11.62
N SER A 82 -25.07 -4.72 -11.38
CA SER A 82 -24.98 -3.67 -12.39
C SER A 82 -24.63 -2.33 -11.75
N LEU A 83 -23.92 -1.49 -12.50
CA LEU A 83 -23.62 -0.11 -12.15
C LEU A 83 -24.32 0.83 -13.14
N SER A 84 -24.91 1.91 -12.63
CA SER A 84 -25.65 2.87 -13.46
C SER A 84 -25.19 4.30 -13.22
N VAL A 85 -25.07 5.06 -14.31
CA VAL A 85 -25.02 6.53 -14.29
C VAL A 85 -26.36 7.06 -14.75
N TYR A 86 -26.97 7.88 -13.92
CA TYR A 86 -28.34 8.34 -14.07
C TYR A 86 -28.39 9.69 -14.77
N LYS A 87 -29.49 9.94 -15.47
CA LYS A 87 -29.73 11.24 -16.08
C LYS A 87 -30.37 12.19 -15.08
N THR A 88 -29.85 13.41 -14.97
CA THR A 88 -30.43 14.43 -14.11
C THR A 88 -31.90 14.72 -14.45
N GLY A 89 -32.67 15.13 -13.44
CA GLY A 89 -34.09 15.40 -13.54
C GLY A 89 -34.96 14.17 -13.86
N THR A 90 -34.39 12.96 -13.87
CA THR A 90 -35.10 11.70 -14.03
C THR A 90 -35.33 11.06 -12.67
N SER A 91 -36.55 10.65 -12.38
CA SER A 91 -36.85 9.96 -11.12
C SER A 91 -36.29 8.54 -11.13
N VAL A 92 -35.60 8.19 -10.06
CA VAL A 92 -34.98 6.89 -9.82
C VAL A 92 -35.67 6.25 -8.63
N ASP A 93 -36.12 5.01 -8.79
CA ASP A 93 -36.70 4.25 -7.70
C ASP A 93 -35.57 3.85 -6.73
N LEU A 94 -35.80 4.03 -5.42
CA LEU A 94 -34.90 3.68 -4.33
C LEU A 94 -35.64 2.70 -3.41
N SER A 95 -35.09 1.49 -3.23
CA SER A 95 -35.71 0.42 -2.48
C SER A 95 -34.82 0.00 -1.31
N PHE A 96 -35.40 -0.08 -0.13
CA PHE A 96 -34.82 -0.68 1.06
C PHE A 96 -35.44 -2.06 1.27
N ASP A 97 -34.68 -3.12 1.03
CA ASP A 97 -35.18 -4.50 1.09
C ASP A 97 -34.07 -5.48 1.48
N GLY A 98 -34.21 -6.09 2.65
CA GLY A 98 -33.32 -7.14 3.13
C GLY A 98 -33.57 -8.53 2.52
N SER A 99 -34.60 -8.70 1.71
CA SER A 99 -35.02 -10.03 1.27
C SER A 99 -34.02 -10.69 0.33
N GLY A 100 -33.43 -11.81 0.77
CA GLY A 100 -32.38 -12.51 0.03
C GLY A 100 -30.96 -12.07 0.39
N LEU A 101 -30.83 -11.08 1.28
CA LEU A 101 -29.59 -10.64 1.90
C LEU A 101 -29.50 -11.23 3.31
N ALA A 102 -28.33 -11.26 3.93
CA ALA A 102 -28.24 -11.50 5.38
C ALA A 102 -28.50 -10.21 6.17
N ALA A 103 -29.52 -9.45 5.77
CA ALA A 103 -29.94 -8.23 6.41
C ALA A 103 -31.42 -8.36 6.78
N ASP A 104 -31.74 -8.69 8.04
CA ASP A 104 -33.14 -8.76 8.47
C ASP A 104 -33.68 -7.33 8.69
N THR A 105 -34.18 -6.72 7.62
CA THR A 105 -34.82 -5.40 7.65
C THR A 105 -36.19 -5.40 8.32
N SER A 106 -36.74 -6.58 8.67
CA SER A 106 -38.04 -6.65 9.33
C SER A 106 -38.02 -6.09 10.77
N GLN A 107 -36.83 -5.89 11.34
CA GLN A 107 -36.63 -5.24 12.63
C GLN A 107 -37.04 -3.76 12.63
N PHE A 108 -37.02 -3.08 11.47
CA PHE A 108 -37.39 -1.67 11.31
C PHE A 108 -38.87 -1.43 11.02
N ASN A 109 -39.70 -2.47 11.16
CA ASN A 109 -41.14 -2.38 10.88
C ASN A 109 -41.90 -1.49 11.87
N ASN A 110 -42.79 -0.64 11.35
CA ASN A 110 -43.61 0.30 12.13
C ASN A 110 -42.79 1.32 12.92
N ASP A 111 -41.58 1.63 12.44
CA ASP A 111 -40.90 2.83 12.89
C ASP A 111 -41.59 4.04 12.25
N ASP A 112 -42.09 4.95 13.09
CA ASP A 112 -42.88 6.10 12.63
C ASP A 112 -41.97 7.30 12.27
N ASP A 113 -40.67 7.20 12.53
CA ASP A 113 -39.68 8.28 12.38
C ASP A 113 -38.59 7.83 11.38
N ILE A 114 -38.94 7.63 10.10
CA ILE A 114 -37.98 7.30 9.04
C ILE A 114 -37.61 8.57 8.26
N GLN A 115 -36.31 8.85 8.19
CA GLN A 115 -35.75 9.97 7.45
C GLN A 115 -34.87 9.46 6.29
N LEU A 116 -35.02 10.03 5.11
CA LEU A 116 -34.08 9.88 4.00
C LEU A 116 -33.35 11.20 3.80
N LEU A 117 -32.08 11.20 4.17
CA LEU A 117 -31.16 12.30 3.90
C LEU A 117 -30.55 12.09 2.51
N SER A 118 -30.73 13.07 1.63
CA SER A 118 -30.05 13.12 0.33
C SER A 118 -28.93 14.15 0.42
N ALA A 119 -27.74 13.75 0.01
CA ALA A 119 -26.52 14.55 0.01
C ALA A 119 -25.99 14.66 -1.42
N HIS A 120 -25.64 15.85 -1.87
CA HIS A 120 -25.07 16.10 -3.19
C HIS A 120 -23.75 16.87 -3.05
N LEU A 121 -22.70 16.35 -3.66
CA LEU A 121 -21.37 16.93 -3.60
C LEU A 121 -21.24 18.15 -4.53
N GLN A 122 -20.97 19.31 -3.96
CA GLN A 122 -20.89 20.62 -4.61
C GLN A 122 -19.49 21.24 -4.54
N GLU A 123 -18.44 20.44 -4.72
CA GLU A 123 -17.06 20.91 -4.67
C GLU A 123 -16.70 21.76 -5.90
N ASN A 124 -16.07 22.91 -5.64
CA ASN A 124 -15.54 23.80 -6.65
C ASN A 124 -14.01 23.85 -6.54
N ALA A 125 -13.28 23.04 -7.33
CA ALA A 125 -11.81 22.92 -7.29
C ALA A 125 -11.05 24.15 -7.82
N THR A 126 -11.66 25.34 -7.78
CA THR A 126 -11.00 26.62 -8.10
C THR A 126 -10.33 27.28 -6.89
N GLU A 127 -10.52 26.72 -5.70
CA GLU A 127 -9.77 27.07 -4.49
C GLU A 127 -8.77 25.92 -4.24
N ASP A 128 -7.46 26.23 -4.22
CA ASP A 128 -6.32 25.30 -4.04
C ASP A 128 -6.33 24.51 -2.69
N ASP A 129 -7.47 24.37 -2.02
CA ASP A 129 -7.59 23.87 -0.63
C ASP A 129 -8.56 22.68 -0.47
N VAL A 130 -9.25 22.20 -1.51
CA VAL A 130 -10.10 21.00 -1.41
C VAL A 130 -9.91 20.13 -2.65
N ASN A 131 -9.69 18.84 -2.40
CA ASN A 131 -9.57 17.80 -3.43
C ASN A 131 -10.67 16.78 -3.16
N VAL A 132 -11.20 16.14 -4.20
CA VAL A 132 -12.10 14.98 -4.10
C VAL A 132 -11.53 13.84 -3.24
N SER A 133 -10.24 13.87 -2.90
CA SER A 133 -9.58 13.00 -1.91
C SER A 133 -9.93 13.34 -0.45
N ASP A 134 -10.52 14.52 -0.19
CA ASP A 134 -11.04 14.94 1.11
C ASP A 134 -12.47 14.44 1.33
N LEU A 135 -13.09 13.85 0.30
CA LEU A 135 -14.32 13.09 0.49
C LEU A 135 -14.01 11.87 1.34
N PRO A 136 -14.90 11.52 2.27
CA PRO A 136 -14.71 10.31 3.02
C PRO A 136 -14.72 9.09 2.08
N THR A 137 -13.58 8.41 2.01
CA THR A 137 -13.41 7.21 1.17
C THR A 137 -13.61 5.92 1.97
N SER A 138 -13.46 6.01 3.29
CA SER A 138 -13.76 4.95 4.24
C SER A 138 -15.00 5.29 5.10
N GLY A 139 -15.58 4.27 5.74
CA GLY A 139 -16.61 4.50 6.76
C GLY A 139 -16.10 5.37 7.91
N GLN A 140 -14.80 5.31 8.22
CA GLN A 140 -14.16 6.08 9.29
C GLN A 140 -14.00 7.55 8.93
N ASP A 141 -13.60 7.86 7.70
CA ASP A 141 -13.56 9.23 7.20
C ASP A 141 -14.96 9.86 7.25
N LEU A 142 -15.99 9.07 6.90
CA LEU A 142 -17.38 9.51 6.96
C LEU A 142 -17.81 9.75 8.41
N MET A 143 -17.34 8.91 9.35
CA MET A 143 -17.59 9.08 10.79
C MET A 143 -16.94 10.35 11.33
N ASP A 144 -15.70 10.61 10.93
CA ASP A 144 -14.96 11.82 11.30
C ASP A 144 -15.67 13.06 10.76
N GLU A 145 -16.13 13.03 9.50
CA GLU A 145 -16.81 14.15 8.86
C GLU A 145 -18.22 14.40 9.42
N LEU A 146 -18.94 13.35 9.82
CA LEU A 146 -20.24 13.43 10.48
C LEU A 146 -20.16 13.80 11.98
N SER A 147 -18.96 13.99 12.52
CA SER A 147 -18.80 14.50 13.88
C SER A 147 -19.25 15.95 14.00
N ALA A 148 -19.82 16.34 15.15
CA ALA A 148 -20.31 17.70 15.37
C ALA A 148 -19.23 18.80 15.22
N GLU A 149 -17.94 18.42 15.31
CA GLU A 149 -16.82 19.34 15.11
C GLU A 149 -16.48 19.54 13.62
N ASN A 150 -16.80 18.58 12.75
CA ASN A 150 -16.49 18.60 11.31
C ASN A 150 -17.70 18.88 10.40
N LEU A 151 -18.94 18.85 10.91
CA LEU A 151 -20.14 19.21 10.14
C LEU A 151 -20.08 20.59 9.45
N GLU A 152 -19.31 21.54 9.97
CA GLU A 152 -19.11 22.83 9.29
C GLU A 152 -18.35 22.64 7.97
N ASN A 153 -17.32 21.78 7.93
CA ASN A 153 -16.57 21.47 6.71
C ASN A 153 -17.41 20.66 5.71
N LEU A 154 -18.22 19.72 6.22
CA LEU A 154 -19.11 18.92 5.39
C LEU A 154 -20.12 19.80 4.65
N ASN A 155 -20.75 20.73 5.38
CA ASN A 155 -21.73 21.67 4.82
C ASN A 155 -21.09 22.71 3.87
N GLU A 156 -19.78 22.88 3.87
CA GLU A 156 -19.09 23.73 2.88
C GLU A 156 -19.01 23.04 1.50
N ASN A 157 -19.02 21.71 1.46
CA ASN A 157 -18.79 20.93 0.24
C ASN A 157 -20.00 20.10 -0.19
N VAL A 158 -20.96 19.85 0.69
CA VAL A 158 -22.12 18.99 0.44
C VAL A 158 -23.41 19.73 0.73
N SER A 159 -24.34 19.67 -0.21
CA SER A 159 -25.70 20.16 -0.01
C SER A 159 -26.63 19.02 0.37
N PHE A 160 -27.50 19.27 1.34
CA PHE A 160 -28.41 18.29 1.89
C PHE A 160 -29.88 18.61 1.60
N SER A 161 -30.69 17.56 1.53
CA SER A 161 -32.15 17.63 1.59
C SER A 161 -32.70 16.44 2.37
N LEU A 162 -33.89 16.58 2.95
CA LEU A 162 -34.44 15.62 3.89
C LEU A 162 -35.90 15.30 3.56
N ASP A 163 -36.20 14.01 3.42
CA ASP A 163 -37.56 13.48 3.33
C ASP A 163 -37.92 12.74 4.62
N GLU A 164 -38.96 13.22 5.32
CA GLU A 164 -39.36 12.73 6.65
C GLU A 164 -40.69 11.94 6.64
N ASP A 165 -41.41 11.91 5.52
CA ASP A 165 -42.73 11.27 5.39
C ASP A 165 -42.60 9.81 4.87
N LEU A 166 -41.64 9.05 5.40
CA LEU A 166 -41.33 7.69 4.98
C LEU A 166 -41.74 6.67 6.04
N ASN A 167 -42.00 5.42 5.62
CA ASN A 167 -42.35 4.34 6.54
C ASN A 167 -41.95 2.99 5.98
N VAL A 168 -41.33 2.15 6.80
CA VAL A 168 -41.00 0.76 6.46
C VAL A 168 -42.21 -0.14 6.74
N GLU A 169 -42.73 -0.79 5.70
CA GLU A 169 -43.82 -1.79 5.76
C GLU A 169 -43.32 -3.18 5.39
N ASP A 170 -43.58 -4.17 6.24
CA ASP A 170 -43.15 -5.57 6.06
C ASP A 170 -41.62 -5.72 5.78
N GLY A 171 -40.81 -4.84 6.38
CA GLY A 171 -39.35 -4.77 6.24
C GLY A 171 -38.89 -4.11 4.96
N LYS A 172 -39.80 -3.44 4.23
CA LYS A 172 -39.51 -2.81 2.94
C LYS A 172 -39.92 -1.35 2.91
N LEU A 173 -39.15 -0.55 2.20
CA LEU A 173 -39.51 0.82 1.85
C LEU A 173 -39.17 1.03 0.37
N ASP A 174 -40.14 1.49 -0.40
CA ASP A 174 -39.93 1.96 -1.77
C ASP A 174 -40.21 3.46 -1.81
N THR A 175 -39.23 4.23 -2.30
CA THR A 175 -39.34 5.68 -2.50
C THR A 175 -38.71 6.07 -3.83
N THR A 176 -38.72 7.35 -4.17
CA THR A 176 -38.13 7.86 -5.40
C THR A 176 -37.27 9.06 -5.10
N VAL A 177 -36.10 9.11 -5.71
CA VAL A 177 -35.19 10.25 -5.68
C VAL A 177 -35.08 10.85 -7.08
N THR A 178 -34.71 12.12 -7.19
CA THR A 178 -34.50 12.77 -8.49
C THR A 178 -33.25 13.63 -8.39
N PRO A 179 -32.09 13.16 -8.89
CA PRO A 179 -30.88 13.97 -8.88
C PRO A 179 -31.07 15.13 -9.87
N ASP A 180 -31.12 16.36 -9.36
CA ASP A 180 -31.36 17.56 -10.19
C ASP A 180 -30.08 18.15 -10.79
N GLU A 181 -28.91 17.74 -10.28
CA GLU A 181 -27.59 18.23 -10.66
C GLU A 181 -26.65 17.05 -10.97
N SER A 182 -25.72 17.24 -11.91
CA SER A 182 -24.67 16.27 -12.22
C SER A 182 -23.73 16.07 -11.02
N GLY A 183 -23.02 14.94 -11.00
CA GLY A 183 -22.05 14.62 -9.96
C GLY A 183 -22.51 13.51 -9.02
N LEU A 184 -21.88 13.46 -7.87
CA LEU A 184 -22.05 12.41 -6.86
C LEU A 184 -23.20 12.74 -5.89
N HIS A 185 -24.13 11.81 -5.76
CA HIS A 185 -25.23 11.84 -4.80
C HIS A 185 -25.11 10.67 -3.82
N MET A 186 -25.42 10.92 -2.56
CA MET A 186 -25.48 9.91 -1.50
C MET A 186 -26.84 9.97 -0.81
N TYR A 187 -27.40 8.80 -0.50
CA TYR A 187 -28.67 8.64 0.17
C TYR A 187 -28.46 7.86 1.46
N VAL A 188 -28.86 8.47 2.57
CA VAL A 188 -28.76 7.87 3.91
C VAL A 188 -30.16 7.70 4.46
N LEU A 189 -30.56 6.44 4.64
CA LEU A 189 -31.82 6.09 5.30
C LEU A 189 -31.54 5.91 6.80
N ALA A 190 -32.31 6.59 7.64
CA ALA A 190 -32.18 6.52 9.08
C ALA A 190 -33.52 6.39 9.79
N THR A 191 -33.48 5.84 11.00
CA THR A 191 -34.58 5.88 11.98
C THR A 191 -34.28 6.87 13.10
N GLY A 192 -35.33 7.56 13.57
CA GLY A 192 -35.28 8.69 14.48
C GLY A 192 -35.53 10.02 13.79
N ASP A 193 -35.62 11.10 14.58
CA ASP A 193 -35.82 12.48 14.11
C ASP A 193 -34.55 13.34 14.29
N GLY A 194 -33.38 12.68 14.24
CA GLY A 194 -32.11 13.32 14.56
C GLY A 194 -31.52 14.19 13.45
N PHE A 195 -31.89 14.01 12.18
CA PHE A 195 -31.44 14.90 11.10
C PHE A 195 -32.36 16.10 10.92
N ALA A 196 -31.77 17.27 10.72
CA ALA A 196 -32.46 18.47 10.30
C ALA A 196 -31.63 19.23 9.27
N VAL A 197 -32.29 19.68 8.20
CA VAL A 197 -31.65 20.43 7.10
C VAL A 197 -32.24 21.84 7.01
N ASP A 198 -31.40 22.87 7.01
CA ASP A 198 -31.81 24.28 6.81
C ASP A 198 -30.92 24.93 5.73
N ASP A 199 -31.56 25.45 4.67
CA ASP A 199 -30.86 26.09 3.53
C ASP A 199 -29.78 25.23 2.83
N GLY A 200 -29.89 23.90 2.93
CA GLY A 200 -28.92 22.96 2.38
C GLY A 200 -27.90 22.43 3.39
N ASP A 201 -27.85 23.01 4.59
CA ASP A 201 -26.90 22.61 5.63
C ASP A 201 -27.52 21.54 6.55
N LEU A 202 -26.78 20.46 6.81
CA LEU A 202 -27.11 19.41 7.75
C LEU A 202 -26.81 19.83 9.20
N SER A 203 -27.72 19.48 10.10
CA SER A 203 -27.53 19.52 11.55
C SER A 203 -28.07 18.26 12.22
N ILE A 204 -27.39 17.81 13.27
CA ILE A 204 -27.83 16.67 14.09
C ILE A 204 -28.47 17.24 15.36
N VAL A 205 -29.78 17.04 15.53
CA VAL A 205 -30.59 17.68 16.59
C VAL A 205 -31.09 16.73 17.68
N ASP A 206 -31.13 15.43 17.40
CA ASP A 206 -31.45 14.35 18.33
C ASP A 206 -30.71 13.07 17.91
N GLN A 207 -30.90 11.98 18.64
CA GLN A 207 -30.32 10.68 18.31
C GLN A 207 -30.92 10.12 17.01
N THR A 208 -30.08 9.64 16.10
CA THR A 208 -30.48 9.01 14.84
C THR A 208 -29.70 7.72 14.63
N LYS A 209 -30.31 6.74 13.98
CA LYS A 209 -29.66 5.49 13.60
C LYS A 209 -29.69 5.29 12.10
N ILE A 210 -28.52 5.24 11.47
CA ILE A 210 -28.37 4.98 10.04
C ILE A 210 -28.60 3.49 9.78
N ILE A 211 -29.53 3.17 8.89
CA ILE A 211 -29.95 1.80 8.57
C ILE A 211 -29.76 1.46 7.09
N GLY A 212 -29.47 2.45 6.24
CA GLY A 212 -29.25 2.24 4.82
C GLY A 212 -28.36 3.32 4.24
N VAL A 213 -27.40 2.96 3.39
CA VAL A 213 -26.61 3.92 2.60
C VAL A 213 -26.55 3.47 1.14
N GLU A 214 -26.71 4.41 0.23
CA GLU A 214 -26.57 4.16 -1.21
C GLU A 214 -25.94 5.38 -1.91
N GLN A 215 -25.16 5.09 -2.94
CA GLN A 215 -24.49 6.08 -3.76
C GLN A 215 -25.07 6.06 -5.18
N LEU A 216 -25.21 7.24 -5.77
CA LEU A 216 -25.70 7.42 -7.12
C LEU A 216 -24.82 8.45 -7.83
N VAL A 217 -24.48 8.20 -9.10
CA VAL A 217 -23.86 9.22 -9.95
C VAL A 217 -24.85 9.68 -10.99
N ALA A 218 -24.99 11.00 -11.12
CA ALA A 218 -25.86 11.63 -12.11
C ALA A 218 -25.04 12.45 -13.12
N GLN A 219 -25.55 12.51 -14.35
CA GLN A 219 -25.02 13.35 -15.42
C GLN A 219 -26.17 13.97 -16.23
N ASP A 220 -25.98 15.17 -16.74
CA ASP A 220 -26.97 15.85 -17.59
C ASP A 220 -27.03 15.18 -19.00
N SER A 221 -25.87 14.79 -19.55
CA SER A 221 -25.75 14.07 -20.82
C SER A 221 -24.47 13.21 -20.90
N PRO A 222 -24.47 12.15 -21.74
CA PRO A 222 -23.27 11.35 -21.96
C PRO A 222 -22.17 12.14 -22.69
N SER A 223 -20.94 11.67 -22.50
CA SER A 223 -19.80 12.06 -23.32
C SER A 223 -19.95 11.56 -24.76
N ASN A 224 -19.32 12.24 -25.73
CA ASN A 224 -19.28 11.79 -27.12
C ASN A 224 -18.08 10.86 -27.33
N VAL A 225 -18.29 9.74 -28.02
CA VAL A 225 -17.24 8.79 -28.38
C VAL A 225 -17.46 8.34 -29.82
N ASP A 226 -16.44 8.56 -30.64
CA ASP A 226 -16.38 8.08 -32.02
C ASP A 226 -15.25 7.04 -32.10
N VAL A 227 -15.62 5.78 -32.37
CA VAL A 227 -14.70 4.63 -32.49
C VAL A 227 -15.10 3.76 -33.67
N THR A 228 -14.18 2.94 -34.19
CA THR A 228 -14.51 1.91 -35.18
C THR A 228 -15.45 0.85 -34.60
N GLU A 229 -16.31 0.27 -35.45
CA GLU A 229 -17.27 -0.76 -35.03
C GLU A 229 -16.59 -2.13 -34.78
N SER A 230 -15.40 -2.35 -35.35
CA SER A 230 -14.59 -3.55 -35.14
C SER A 230 -13.08 -3.29 -35.27
N ALA A 231 -12.30 -4.25 -34.80
CA ALA A 231 -10.83 -4.32 -34.89
C ALA A 231 -10.36 -5.79 -34.87
N GLU A 232 -9.11 -6.05 -35.25
CA GLU A 232 -8.47 -7.37 -35.16
C GLU A 232 -7.59 -7.45 -33.89
N PRO A 233 -7.33 -8.65 -33.34
CA PRO A 233 -6.41 -8.79 -32.22
C PRO A 233 -5.01 -8.24 -32.56
N GLY A 234 -4.45 -7.44 -31.67
CA GLY A 234 -3.15 -6.80 -31.88
C GLY A 234 -3.24 -5.40 -32.48
N ASP A 235 -4.44 -4.98 -32.92
CA ASP A 235 -4.66 -3.61 -33.37
C ASP A 235 -4.60 -2.61 -32.21
N THR A 236 -4.20 -1.39 -32.55
CA THR A 236 -4.44 -0.20 -31.71
C THR A 236 -5.74 0.46 -32.14
N ILE A 237 -6.70 0.53 -31.22
CA ILE A 237 -8.02 1.10 -31.46
C ILE A 237 -8.01 2.58 -31.05
N SER A 238 -8.41 3.44 -31.99
CA SER A 238 -8.45 4.89 -31.78
C SER A 238 -9.85 5.32 -31.35
N PHE A 239 -9.95 5.94 -30.17
CA PHE A 239 -11.17 6.51 -29.62
C PHE A 239 -11.09 8.04 -29.66
N ASP A 240 -11.87 8.68 -30.52
CA ASP A 240 -12.06 10.13 -30.48
C ASP A 240 -13.14 10.45 -29.43
N VAL A 241 -12.72 11.03 -28.30
CA VAL A 241 -13.56 11.25 -27.13
C VAL A 241 -13.75 12.74 -26.83
N ALA A 242 -14.93 13.12 -26.35
CA ALA A 242 -15.19 14.49 -25.93
C ALA A 242 -16.20 14.60 -24.77
N ALA A 243 -15.93 15.46 -23.79
CA ALA A 243 -16.93 15.94 -22.86
C ALA A 243 -17.84 16.97 -23.55
N THR A 244 -19.15 16.89 -23.31
CA THR A 244 -20.16 17.66 -24.04
C THR A 244 -20.70 18.87 -23.27
N GLU A 245 -20.40 18.97 -21.97
CA GLU A 245 -20.99 19.96 -21.06
C GLU A 245 -20.03 21.05 -20.58
N TRP A 246 -18.73 20.80 -20.64
CA TRP A 246 -17.71 21.79 -20.29
C TRP A 246 -16.63 21.85 -21.38
N GLU A 247 -15.80 22.89 -21.26
CA GLU A 247 -14.67 23.16 -22.15
C GLU A 247 -13.42 23.33 -21.28
N GLY A 248 -12.25 23.01 -21.83
CA GLY A 248 -10.97 23.14 -21.12
C GLY A 248 -10.49 21.82 -20.53
N ASN A 249 -9.60 21.90 -19.53
CA ASN A 249 -8.84 20.76 -19.05
C ASN A 249 -9.77 19.62 -18.61
N THR A 250 -9.59 18.47 -19.23
CA THR A 250 -10.44 17.28 -19.00
C THR A 250 -9.57 16.05 -18.91
N THR A 251 -9.78 15.26 -17.86
CA THR A 251 -9.20 13.94 -17.75
C THR A 251 -10.14 12.94 -18.42
N HIS A 252 -9.63 12.24 -19.42
CA HIS A 252 -10.32 11.19 -20.16
C HIS A 252 -9.77 9.83 -19.75
N SER A 253 -10.66 8.88 -19.49
CA SER A 253 -10.30 7.49 -19.27
C SER A 253 -11.15 6.61 -20.18
N VAL A 254 -10.52 5.67 -20.88
CA VAL A 254 -11.18 4.63 -21.66
C VAL A 254 -10.72 3.27 -21.14
N VAL A 255 -11.68 2.44 -20.75
CA VAL A 255 -11.45 1.02 -20.40
C VAL A 255 -12.12 0.18 -21.47
N LEU A 256 -11.42 -0.81 -22.01
CA LEU A 256 -11.91 -1.80 -22.97
C LEU A 256 -11.70 -3.19 -22.35
N TYR A 257 -12.74 -4.01 -22.25
CA TYR A 257 -12.64 -5.33 -21.64
C TYR A 257 -13.58 -6.35 -22.29
N ASP A 258 -13.20 -7.63 -22.20
CA ASP A 258 -14.06 -8.75 -22.60
C ASP A 258 -15.28 -8.83 -21.67
N GLU A 259 -16.42 -8.33 -22.16
CA GLU A 259 -17.67 -8.25 -21.39
C GLU A 259 -18.16 -9.63 -20.96
N ASP A 260 -17.99 -10.60 -21.85
CA ASP A 260 -18.56 -11.92 -21.72
C ASP A 260 -17.80 -12.72 -20.65
N THR A 261 -16.48 -12.49 -20.53
CA THR A 261 -15.66 -13.02 -19.44
C THR A 261 -15.91 -12.28 -18.13
N PHE A 262 -15.96 -10.94 -18.15
CA PHE A 262 -16.16 -10.12 -16.95
C PHE A 262 -17.51 -10.37 -16.26
N THR A 263 -18.62 -10.35 -17.01
CA THR A 263 -19.98 -10.49 -16.45
C THR A 263 -20.30 -11.90 -15.96
N LYS A 264 -19.56 -12.91 -16.41
CA LYS A 264 -19.68 -14.29 -15.90
C LYS A 264 -18.79 -14.55 -14.68
N SER A 265 -17.89 -13.64 -14.38
CA SER A 265 -16.95 -13.76 -13.27
C SER A 265 -17.63 -13.54 -11.92
N ILE A 266 -17.09 -14.18 -10.90
CA ILE A 266 -17.58 -14.10 -9.52
C ILE A 266 -16.43 -13.60 -8.65
N MET A 267 -16.71 -12.60 -7.83
CA MET A 267 -15.86 -12.18 -6.72
C MET A 267 -16.62 -12.44 -5.43
N THR A 268 -15.99 -13.13 -4.48
CA THR A 268 -16.56 -13.42 -3.17
C THR A 268 -15.68 -12.91 -2.06
N ILE A 269 -16.20 -11.96 -1.28
CA ILE A 269 -15.55 -11.45 -0.08
C ILE A 269 -15.97 -12.35 1.08
N ASN A 270 -15.02 -13.09 1.65
CA ASN A 270 -15.24 -13.95 2.81
C ASN A 270 -14.74 -13.25 4.06
N VAL A 271 -15.63 -13.01 5.01
CA VAL A 271 -15.31 -12.43 6.31
C VAL A 271 -15.42 -13.55 7.35
N THR A 272 -14.28 -13.95 7.93
CA THR A 272 -14.20 -15.09 8.84
C THR A 272 -14.46 -14.74 10.29
N GLU A 273 -14.43 -13.45 10.62
CA GLU A 273 -14.88 -12.91 11.90
C GLU A 273 -16.19 -12.15 11.75
N ASP A 274 -16.84 -11.89 12.88
CA ASP A 274 -18.03 -11.03 12.88
C ASP A 274 -17.58 -9.60 12.54
N ILE A 275 -18.36 -8.92 11.68
CA ILE A 275 -18.09 -7.54 11.28
C ILE A 275 -18.14 -6.68 12.54
N SER A 276 -16.97 -6.33 13.07
CA SER A 276 -16.84 -5.63 14.34
C SER A 276 -15.58 -4.78 14.35
N THR A 277 -15.53 -3.80 15.25
CA THR A 277 -14.45 -3.73 16.25
C THR A 277 -13.03 -4.09 15.80
N ASP A 278 -12.85 -5.40 15.82
CA ASP A 278 -11.57 -6.08 15.81
C ASP A 278 -11.29 -6.70 14.43
N LEU A 279 -12.18 -6.48 13.44
CA LEU A 279 -12.04 -6.98 12.09
C LEU A 279 -10.78 -6.37 11.47
N SER A 280 -9.88 -7.25 11.08
CA SER A 280 -8.65 -6.89 10.40
C SER A 280 -8.63 -7.47 8.99
N SER A 281 -7.68 -7.04 8.18
CA SER A 281 -7.50 -7.58 6.82
C SER A 281 -7.17 -9.08 6.79
N GLU A 282 -6.58 -9.64 7.86
CA GLU A 282 -6.37 -11.10 7.99
C GLU A 282 -7.69 -11.88 8.15
N ASP A 283 -8.79 -11.21 8.51
CA ASP A 283 -10.11 -11.82 8.63
C ASP A 283 -10.93 -11.75 7.33
N VAL A 284 -10.36 -11.15 6.28
CA VAL A 284 -11.00 -10.96 4.98
C VAL A 284 -10.22 -11.71 3.90
N THR A 285 -10.87 -12.69 3.26
CA THR A 285 -10.34 -13.37 2.08
C THR A 285 -11.18 -13.03 0.85
N ILE A 286 -10.56 -12.54 -0.21
CA ILE A 286 -11.22 -12.22 -1.47
C ILE A 286 -10.98 -13.36 -2.47
N GLU A 287 -11.98 -14.22 -2.65
CA GLU A 287 -12.00 -15.21 -3.73
C GLU A 287 -12.42 -14.52 -5.03
N HIS A 288 -11.74 -14.77 -6.15
CA HIS A 288 -12.13 -14.17 -7.43
C HIS A 288 -11.84 -15.10 -8.61
N THR A 289 -12.77 -15.24 -9.56
CA THR A 289 -12.59 -16.18 -10.69
C THR A 289 -11.55 -15.71 -11.70
N ILE A 290 -11.37 -14.40 -11.86
CA ILE A 290 -10.38 -13.81 -12.76
C ILE A 290 -9.04 -13.85 -12.05
N GLY A 291 -8.14 -14.76 -12.43
CA GLY A 291 -6.80 -14.80 -11.85
C GLY A 291 -5.89 -13.73 -12.46
N GLU A 292 -6.05 -13.49 -13.75
CA GLU A 292 -5.11 -12.73 -14.57
C GLU A 292 -5.84 -11.74 -15.48
N ILE A 293 -5.25 -10.56 -15.68
CA ILE A 293 -5.70 -9.55 -16.63
C ILE A 293 -4.64 -9.44 -17.72
N ASN A 294 -5.04 -9.65 -18.98
CA ASN A 294 -4.17 -9.64 -20.15
C ASN A 294 -4.43 -8.40 -21.02
N GLY A 295 -3.54 -7.40 -20.94
CA GLY A 295 -3.63 -6.21 -21.78
C GLY A 295 -2.70 -5.09 -21.34
N VAL A 296 -3.11 -3.83 -21.57
CA VAL A 296 -2.29 -2.63 -21.35
C VAL A 296 -3.00 -1.66 -20.43
N GLN A 297 -2.30 -1.19 -19.40
CA GLN A 297 -2.68 -0.05 -18.58
C GLN A 297 -1.71 1.09 -18.83
N ASN A 298 -2.23 2.24 -19.26
CA ASN A 298 -1.43 3.43 -19.49
C ASN A 298 -2.03 4.65 -18.78
N VAL A 299 -1.22 5.30 -17.96
CA VAL A 299 -1.52 6.59 -17.33
C VAL A 299 -0.44 7.56 -17.80
N SER A 300 -0.83 8.54 -18.60
CA SER A 300 0.14 9.37 -19.35
C SER A 300 0.98 10.33 -18.52
N GLU A 301 0.55 10.64 -17.29
CA GLU A 301 1.26 11.48 -16.33
C GLU A 301 0.69 11.26 -14.91
N ASN A 302 1.28 11.87 -13.89
CA ASN A 302 0.69 11.85 -12.55
C ASN A 302 -0.61 12.66 -12.57
N LEU A 303 -1.74 12.00 -12.33
CA LEU A 303 -3.07 12.58 -12.47
C LEU A 303 -3.84 12.45 -11.16
N SER A 304 -4.56 13.51 -10.79
CA SER A 304 -5.60 13.41 -9.78
C SER A 304 -6.96 13.47 -10.46
N ALA A 305 -7.75 12.42 -10.31
CA ALA A 305 -9.10 12.33 -10.85
C ALA A 305 -9.98 11.49 -9.93
N PHE A 306 -11.25 11.86 -9.77
CA PHE A 306 -12.21 11.12 -8.94
C PHE A 306 -11.77 10.91 -7.47
N GLY A 307 -10.96 11.82 -6.92
CA GLY A 307 -10.46 11.73 -5.54
C GLY A 307 -9.25 10.84 -5.36
N GLN A 308 -8.71 10.31 -6.45
CA GLN A 308 -7.56 9.40 -6.43
C GLN A 308 -6.39 10.01 -7.19
N THR A 309 -5.18 9.68 -6.75
CA THR A 309 -3.96 10.02 -7.45
C THR A 309 -3.46 8.78 -8.20
N PHE A 310 -3.34 8.92 -9.51
CA PHE A 310 -2.77 7.91 -10.39
C PHE A 310 -1.36 8.33 -10.73
N GLU A 311 -0.39 7.51 -10.37
CA GLU A 311 0.99 7.72 -10.80
C GLU A 311 1.13 7.42 -12.31
N GLU A 312 2.04 8.13 -12.97
CA GLU A 312 2.43 7.84 -14.35
C GLU A 312 2.90 6.40 -14.43
N GLN A 313 2.19 5.59 -15.21
CA GLN A 313 2.49 4.18 -15.35
C GLN A 313 2.19 3.70 -16.77
N ASN A 314 3.04 2.81 -17.27
CA ASN A 314 2.79 2.07 -18.48
C ASN A 314 3.09 0.61 -18.18
N SER A 315 2.02 -0.16 -17.97
CA SER A 315 2.07 -1.58 -17.69
C SER A 315 1.43 -2.32 -18.85
N ALA A 316 2.12 -3.31 -19.39
CA ALA A 316 1.61 -4.12 -20.48
C ALA A 316 1.98 -5.58 -20.24
N GLY A 317 1.01 -6.48 -20.40
CA GLY A 317 1.20 -7.91 -20.27
C GLY A 317 0.10 -8.54 -19.44
N ILE A 318 0.48 -9.60 -18.72
CA ILE A 318 -0.39 -10.28 -17.78
C ILE A 318 -0.12 -9.71 -16.39
N VAL A 319 -1.16 -9.18 -15.76
CA VAL A 319 -1.15 -8.67 -14.38
C VAL A 319 -2.01 -9.60 -13.53
N GLN A 320 -1.56 -9.95 -12.33
CA GLN A 320 -2.40 -10.75 -11.44
C GLN A 320 -3.51 -9.86 -10.88
N THR A 321 -4.73 -10.39 -10.85
CA THR A 321 -5.87 -9.66 -10.28
C THR A 321 -5.66 -9.35 -8.80
N ALA A 322 -4.91 -10.20 -8.09
CA ALA A 322 -4.47 -9.98 -6.71
C ALA A 322 -3.67 -8.68 -6.55
N ASP A 323 -2.76 -8.36 -7.49
CA ASP A 323 -1.96 -7.14 -7.44
C ASP A 323 -2.83 -5.90 -7.61
N VAL A 324 -3.85 -5.98 -8.49
CA VAL A 324 -4.83 -4.91 -8.69
C VAL A 324 -5.73 -4.72 -7.46
N ILE A 325 -6.16 -5.80 -6.82
CA ILE A 325 -6.94 -5.74 -5.58
C ILE A 325 -6.11 -5.10 -4.46
N SER A 326 -4.84 -5.50 -4.34
CA SER A 326 -3.92 -4.99 -3.32
C SER A 326 -3.65 -3.50 -3.49
N PHE A 327 -3.43 -3.06 -4.73
CA PHE A 327 -3.34 -1.64 -5.08
C PHE A 327 -4.57 -0.86 -4.60
N LEU A 328 -5.78 -1.38 -4.84
CA LEU A 328 -7.02 -0.71 -4.43
C LEU A 328 -7.25 -0.74 -2.92
N ALA A 329 -6.82 -1.80 -2.24
CA ALA A 329 -6.91 -1.90 -0.78
C ALA A 329 -6.00 -0.88 -0.08
N ASN A 330 -4.79 -0.68 -0.61
CA ASN A 330 -3.82 0.28 -0.07
C ASN A 330 -4.30 1.74 -0.19
N GLU A 331 -5.11 2.08 -1.20
CA GLU A 331 -5.66 3.42 -1.37
C GLU A 331 -6.84 3.75 -0.41
N THR A 332 -7.35 2.77 0.34
CA THR A 332 -8.51 2.97 1.24
C THR A 332 -8.15 3.32 2.69
N ASP A 333 -6.91 3.75 2.95
CA ASP A 333 -6.36 4.10 4.27
C ASP A 333 -6.66 3.05 5.35
N LEU A 334 -6.60 1.77 4.97
CA LEU A 334 -6.69 0.62 5.87
C LEU A 334 -5.38 0.51 6.69
N ASP A 335 -5.16 1.52 7.54
CA ASP A 335 -4.27 1.56 8.71
C ASP A 335 -3.11 0.55 8.69
N ASP A 336 -2.06 0.75 7.87
CA ASP A 336 -0.76 0.01 7.84
C ASP A 336 -0.82 -1.54 7.98
N SER A 337 -1.99 -2.17 7.82
CA SER A 337 -2.27 -3.53 8.27
C SER A 337 -2.52 -4.40 7.06
N GLU A 338 -1.50 -5.24 6.78
CA GLU A 338 -1.44 -6.43 5.92
C GLU A 338 -2.51 -6.54 4.81
N GLU A 339 -2.12 -6.66 3.54
CA GLU A 339 -3.06 -6.81 2.43
C GLU A 339 -4.05 -7.98 2.63
N PRO A 340 -5.34 -7.85 2.26
CA PRO A 340 -6.29 -8.94 2.41
C PRO A 340 -5.83 -10.16 1.62
N GLU A 341 -6.05 -11.36 2.17
CA GLU A 341 -5.69 -12.60 1.47
C GLU A 341 -6.56 -12.74 0.21
N THR A 342 -5.94 -13.07 -0.94
CA THR A 342 -6.65 -13.27 -2.20
C THR A 342 -6.56 -14.73 -2.64
N ASP A 343 -7.65 -15.29 -3.16
CA ASP A 343 -7.71 -16.64 -3.76
C ASP A 343 -8.11 -16.53 -5.24
N PRO A 344 -7.12 -16.51 -6.16
CA PRO A 344 -7.35 -16.32 -7.58
C PRO A 344 -7.84 -17.60 -8.28
N GLY A 345 -8.76 -17.41 -9.23
CA GLY A 345 -9.19 -18.42 -10.18
C GLY A 345 -8.30 -18.52 -11.42
N ASP A 346 -8.73 -19.31 -12.40
CA ASP A 346 -7.98 -19.59 -13.63
C ASP A 346 -8.41 -18.73 -14.83
N ASP A 347 -9.45 -17.91 -14.70
CA ASP A 347 -9.97 -17.12 -15.83
C ASP A 347 -9.03 -15.95 -16.13
N VAL A 348 -8.83 -15.69 -17.43
CA VAL A 348 -8.01 -14.57 -17.93
C VAL A 348 -8.95 -13.54 -18.54
N LEU A 349 -8.95 -12.32 -18.00
CA LEU A 349 -9.70 -11.20 -18.55
C LEU A 349 -8.82 -10.43 -19.56
N ASN A 350 -9.21 -10.40 -20.84
CA ASN A 350 -8.60 -9.45 -21.77
C ASN A 350 -9.16 -8.06 -21.48
N ALA A 351 -8.30 -7.14 -21.04
CA ALA A 351 -8.70 -5.77 -20.78
C ALA A 351 -7.51 -4.81 -20.91
N SER A 352 -7.77 -3.65 -21.49
CA SER A 352 -6.83 -2.53 -21.55
C SER A 352 -7.52 -1.25 -21.05
N SER A 353 -6.74 -0.35 -20.46
CA SER A 353 -7.23 0.94 -20.00
C SER A 353 -6.21 2.04 -20.25
N VAL A 354 -6.68 3.22 -20.64
CA VAL A 354 -5.82 4.39 -20.82
C VAL A 354 -6.47 5.60 -20.17
N ILE A 355 -5.66 6.33 -19.38
CA ILE A 355 -6.04 7.59 -18.73
C ILE A 355 -5.11 8.69 -19.27
N VAL A 356 -5.70 9.75 -19.80
CA VAL A 356 -5.00 10.92 -20.34
C VAL A 356 -5.63 12.20 -19.82
N GLN A 357 -4.82 13.23 -19.60
CA GLN A 357 -5.31 14.59 -19.41
C GLN A 357 -5.12 15.41 -20.68
N ALA A 358 -6.15 16.14 -21.06
CA ALA A 358 -6.16 16.99 -22.24
C ALA A 358 -6.45 18.43 -21.82
N ASP A 359 -5.70 19.39 -22.40
CA ASP A 359 -5.91 20.83 -22.19
C ASP A 359 -7.30 21.31 -22.70
N GLU A 360 -7.92 20.52 -23.57
CA GLU A 360 -9.24 20.73 -24.17
C GLU A 360 -10.21 19.61 -23.72
N ASN A 361 -11.50 19.78 -23.98
CA ASN A 361 -12.53 18.81 -23.61
C ASN A 361 -12.63 17.61 -24.58
N GLU A 362 -11.79 17.58 -25.61
CA GLU A 362 -11.73 16.51 -26.59
C GLU A 362 -10.29 16.02 -26.80
N THR A 363 -10.13 14.73 -27.05
CA THR A 363 -8.83 14.13 -27.36
C THR A 363 -9.02 12.78 -28.07
N THR A 364 -7.93 12.23 -28.58
CA THR A 364 -7.89 10.86 -29.11
C THR A 364 -7.16 9.97 -28.10
N VAL A 365 -7.80 8.86 -27.71
CA VAL A 365 -7.24 7.83 -26.82
C VAL A 365 -6.96 6.58 -27.63
N GLU A 366 -5.72 6.10 -27.60
CA GLU A 366 -5.28 4.92 -28.34
C GLU A 366 -5.24 3.72 -27.37
N ILE A 367 -6.08 2.71 -27.60
CA ILE A 367 -6.14 1.48 -26.80
C ILE A 367 -5.44 0.36 -27.55
N GLU A 368 -4.36 -0.17 -26.97
CA GLU A 368 -3.66 -1.34 -27.53
C GLU A 368 -4.37 -2.65 -27.12
N THR A 369 -4.54 -3.54 -28.08
CA THR A 369 -5.00 -4.91 -27.88
C THR A 369 -3.86 -5.89 -28.14
N PHE A 370 -3.89 -7.10 -27.58
CA PHE A 370 -2.89 -8.12 -27.90
C PHE A 370 -3.39 -9.10 -28.95
N GLY A 371 -2.46 -9.64 -29.74
CA GLY A 371 -2.78 -10.62 -30.79
C GLY A 371 -3.35 -11.96 -30.28
N ASN A 372 -3.33 -12.19 -28.96
CA ASN A 372 -3.94 -13.35 -28.32
C ASN A 372 -5.30 -13.05 -27.65
N TRP A 373 -5.84 -11.86 -27.86
CA TRP A 373 -7.17 -11.51 -27.36
C TRP A 373 -8.25 -12.40 -27.99
N THR A 374 -9.31 -12.65 -27.23
CA THR A 374 -10.45 -13.46 -27.68
C THR A 374 -11.07 -12.81 -28.92
N GLU A 375 -11.13 -13.56 -30.02
CA GLU A 375 -11.75 -13.19 -31.29
C GLU A 375 -13.26 -13.52 -31.29
N ASP A 376 -13.99 -12.95 -32.25
CA ASP A 376 -15.42 -13.17 -32.49
C ASP A 376 -16.32 -12.90 -31.26
N THR A 377 -15.92 -11.93 -30.43
CA THR A 377 -16.66 -11.52 -29.24
C THR A 377 -16.76 -10.00 -29.11
N ASP A 378 -17.82 -9.56 -28.44
CA ASP A 378 -18.03 -8.15 -28.13
C ASP A 378 -17.21 -7.77 -26.90
N TYR A 379 -16.44 -6.71 -27.03
CA TYR A 379 -15.75 -6.05 -25.94
C TYR A 379 -16.53 -4.80 -25.56
N ARG A 380 -16.68 -4.59 -24.26
CA ARG A 380 -17.31 -3.39 -23.70
C ARG A 380 -16.25 -2.32 -23.55
N TRP A 381 -16.50 -1.13 -24.09
CA TRP A 381 -15.72 0.04 -23.73
C TRP A 381 -16.52 0.96 -22.81
N ILE A 382 -15.83 1.60 -21.88
CA ILE A 382 -16.38 2.65 -21.01
C ILE A 382 -15.47 3.86 -21.13
N HIS A 383 -16.04 4.98 -21.56
CA HIS A 383 -15.38 6.27 -21.54
C HIS A 383 -15.91 7.10 -20.37
N THR A 384 -15.01 7.66 -19.57
CA THR A 384 -15.33 8.65 -18.54
C THR A 384 -14.53 9.93 -18.79
N ALA A 385 -15.21 11.07 -18.76
CA ALA A 385 -14.60 12.39 -18.77
C ALA A 385 -14.86 13.08 -17.43
N ALA A 386 -13.80 13.64 -16.85
CA ALA A 386 -13.84 14.40 -15.60
C ALA A 386 -13.21 15.78 -15.78
N GLY A 387 -13.92 16.81 -15.34
CA GLY A 387 -13.44 18.20 -15.35
C GLY A 387 -12.80 18.62 -14.03
N SER A 388 -12.86 19.91 -13.72
CA SER A 388 -12.26 20.52 -12.52
C SER A 388 -13.27 20.77 -11.40
N SER A 389 -14.48 20.22 -11.46
CA SER A 389 -15.48 20.33 -10.39
C SER A 389 -16.25 19.03 -10.25
N SER A 390 -16.84 18.77 -9.08
CA SER A 390 -17.50 17.49 -8.76
C SER A 390 -18.73 17.20 -9.63
N ASP A 391 -19.32 18.23 -10.24
CA ASP A 391 -20.45 18.13 -11.17
C ASP A 391 -19.99 17.87 -12.62
N GLN A 392 -18.70 18.00 -12.93
CA GLN A 392 -18.13 17.77 -14.25
C GLN A 392 -17.72 16.31 -14.42
N ILE A 393 -18.72 15.43 -14.48
CA ILE A 393 -18.54 14.01 -14.77
C ILE A 393 -19.47 13.58 -15.90
N GLN A 394 -18.92 12.89 -16.90
CA GLN A 394 -19.68 12.28 -17.98
C GLN A 394 -19.16 10.89 -18.31
N MET A 395 -20.08 9.98 -18.54
CA MET A 395 -19.83 8.60 -18.93
C MET A 395 -20.57 8.29 -20.23
N ASN A 396 -19.94 7.46 -21.07
CA ASN A 396 -20.60 6.77 -22.17
C ASN A 396 -20.01 5.36 -22.31
N THR A 397 -20.77 4.45 -22.91
CA THR A 397 -20.36 3.05 -23.10
C THR A 397 -21.08 2.46 -24.31
N ASP A 398 -20.39 1.60 -25.04
CA ASP A 398 -20.95 0.75 -26.08
C ASP A 398 -20.05 -0.49 -26.26
N THR A 399 -20.31 -1.30 -27.26
CA THR A 399 -19.46 -2.44 -27.64
C THR A 399 -18.66 -2.19 -28.90
N ILE A 400 -17.50 -2.83 -28.99
CA ILE A 400 -16.74 -3.04 -30.23
C ILE A 400 -16.54 -4.55 -30.40
N THR A 401 -16.66 -5.07 -31.62
CA THR A 401 -16.39 -6.49 -31.88
C THR A 401 -14.91 -6.66 -32.27
N ILE A 402 -14.19 -7.56 -31.59
CA ILE A 402 -12.87 -7.99 -32.06
C ILE A 402 -13.09 -9.18 -33.00
N GLU A 403 -12.89 -8.96 -34.29
CA GLU A 403 -13.16 -9.93 -35.35
C GLU A 403 -12.02 -10.95 -35.47
N GLU A 404 -12.31 -12.15 -35.99
CA GLU A 404 -11.24 -13.05 -36.46
C GLU A 404 -10.36 -12.32 -37.47
N ALA A 405 -9.03 -12.44 -37.36
CA ALA A 405 -8.11 -11.81 -38.30
C ALA A 405 -8.35 -12.32 -39.73
N ASP A 406 -8.61 -11.41 -40.68
CA ASP A 406 -8.90 -11.73 -42.07
C ASP A 406 -7.60 -12.18 -42.79
N ASP A 407 -7.47 -13.48 -43.04
CA ASP A 407 -6.46 -14.10 -43.93
C ASP A 407 -6.69 -13.73 -45.42
N ASP A 408 -6.89 -12.44 -45.76
CA ASP A 408 -7.17 -11.98 -47.13
C ASP A 408 -5.87 -11.70 -47.93
N ASP A 409 -5.20 -12.79 -48.28
CA ASP A 409 -4.05 -12.81 -49.20
C ASP A 409 -4.55 -12.79 -50.67
N ASP A 410 -5.05 -11.63 -51.10
CA ASP A 410 -5.62 -11.41 -52.43
C ASP A 410 -4.54 -10.99 -53.45
N ASP A 411 -3.85 -11.96 -54.06
CA ASP A 411 -3.02 -11.74 -55.26
C ASP A 411 -3.35 -12.73 -56.40
N ASP A 412 -4.18 -12.25 -57.31
CA ASP A 412 -4.63 -12.88 -58.56
C ASP A 412 -3.46 -12.94 -59.58
N ASP A 413 -2.99 -14.14 -60.01
CA ASP A 413 -2.80 -14.55 -61.42
C ASP A 413 -1.99 -15.87 -61.62
N THR A 414 -2.65 -16.86 -62.24
CA THR A 414 -2.12 -18.00 -63.02
C THR A 414 -1.25 -19.10 -62.37
N GLY A 415 -1.94 -20.16 -61.95
CA GLY A 415 -1.81 -21.49 -62.57
C GLY A 415 -0.48 -22.24 -62.46
N GLY A 416 -0.43 -23.23 -61.57
CA GLY A 416 0.48 -24.36 -61.69
C GLY A 416 0.82 -25.00 -60.36
N GLY A 417 0.13 -26.09 -60.03
CA GLY A 417 0.27 -26.80 -58.77
C GLY A 417 1.71 -27.06 -58.33
N ILE A 418 2.03 -26.54 -57.16
CA ILE A 418 2.89 -27.13 -56.15
C ILE A 418 2.06 -27.14 -54.87
N GLY A 419 2.04 -28.27 -54.15
CA GLY A 419 1.27 -28.39 -52.91
C GLY A 419 1.72 -27.34 -51.87
N PRO A 420 0.92 -27.11 -50.82
CA PRO A 420 1.26 -26.14 -49.78
C PRO A 420 2.66 -26.48 -49.27
N ILE A 421 3.60 -25.56 -49.50
CA ILE A 421 4.76 -25.46 -48.65
C ILE A 421 4.20 -24.82 -47.41
N ASP A 422 3.93 -25.65 -46.41
CA ASP A 422 3.83 -25.30 -45.00
C ASP A 422 4.83 -24.17 -44.70
N PRO A 423 4.41 -22.89 -44.65
CA PRO A 423 5.23 -21.91 -43.97
C PRO A 423 5.22 -22.41 -42.54
N GLY A 424 6.36 -22.91 -42.07
CA GLY A 424 6.47 -23.34 -40.68
C GLY A 424 5.99 -22.21 -39.76
N PRO A 425 5.63 -22.53 -38.51
CA PRO A 425 5.15 -21.54 -37.55
C PRO A 425 6.03 -20.29 -37.60
N ASP A 426 5.40 -19.12 -37.58
CA ASP A 426 6.11 -17.84 -37.50
C ASP A 426 7.13 -17.94 -36.36
N PRO A 427 8.38 -17.52 -36.57
CA PRO A 427 9.41 -17.74 -35.57
C PRO A 427 9.02 -17.01 -34.29
N GLU A 428 8.93 -17.75 -33.18
CA GLU A 428 8.72 -17.19 -31.85
C GLU A 428 9.74 -16.06 -31.61
N PRO A 429 9.36 -14.97 -30.92
CA PRO A 429 10.28 -13.89 -30.62
C PRO A 429 11.49 -14.44 -29.85
N GLU A 430 12.70 -14.04 -30.25
CA GLU A 430 13.94 -14.43 -29.58
C GLU A 430 14.56 -13.20 -28.92
N PHE A 431 14.75 -13.24 -27.60
CA PHE A 431 15.33 -12.14 -26.82
C PHE A 431 16.74 -12.48 -26.34
N ALA A 432 17.61 -11.47 -26.39
CA ALA A 432 18.94 -11.52 -25.81
C ALA A 432 19.09 -10.44 -24.73
N LEU A 433 19.31 -10.87 -23.49
CA LEU A 433 19.68 -9.99 -22.38
C LEU A 433 21.21 -9.84 -22.32
N SER A 434 21.68 -8.59 -22.27
CA SER A 434 23.09 -8.24 -22.18
C SER A 434 23.35 -7.06 -21.25
N ASP A 435 24.63 -6.76 -21.01
CA ASP A 435 25.07 -5.57 -20.27
C ASP A 435 24.44 -5.44 -18.87
N VAL A 436 24.23 -6.57 -18.19
CA VAL A 436 23.71 -6.58 -16.82
C VAL A 436 24.76 -6.02 -15.86
N THR A 437 24.39 -5.00 -15.09
CA THR A 437 25.28 -4.31 -14.13
C THR A 437 24.53 -3.93 -12.86
N VAL A 438 25.28 -3.78 -11.76
CA VAL A 438 24.77 -3.24 -10.49
C VAL A 438 25.41 -1.88 -10.20
N SER A 439 24.62 -0.93 -9.69
CA SER A 439 25.07 0.44 -9.41
C SER A 439 26.16 0.49 -8.35
N ASP A 440 26.01 -0.30 -7.29
CA ASP A 440 26.96 -0.42 -6.18
C ASP A 440 27.13 -1.88 -5.75
N THR A 441 28.37 -2.27 -5.45
CA THR A 441 28.73 -3.66 -5.05
C THR A 441 29.05 -3.79 -3.57
N LYS A 442 29.07 -2.67 -2.83
CA LYS A 442 29.35 -2.65 -1.39
C LYS A 442 28.50 -1.58 -0.71
N ILE A 443 27.53 -2.01 0.07
CA ILE A 443 26.51 -1.16 0.68
C ILE A 443 26.30 -1.50 2.17
N MET A 444 25.49 -0.71 2.86
CA MET A 444 25.03 -1.02 4.21
C MET A 444 23.66 -1.71 4.20
N THR A 445 23.29 -2.34 5.31
CA THR A 445 21.91 -2.81 5.53
C THR A 445 20.93 -1.63 5.44
N GLY A 446 19.84 -1.80 4.71
CA GLY A 446 18.83 -0.78 4.42
C GLY A 446 19.17 0.14 3.25
N ASP A 447 20.33 -0.03 2.60
CA ASP A 447 20.64 0.65 1.33
C ASP A 447 20.04 -0.12 0.14
N SER A 448 19.66 0.61 -0.91
CA SER A 448 19.18 0.05 -2.18
C SER A 448 20.24 0.15 -3.28
N VAL A 449 20.21 -0.79 -4.22
CA VAL A 449 21.02 -0.77 -5.45
C VAL A 449 20.14 -0.92 -6.67
N ASP A 450 20.60 -0.37 -7.79
CA ASP A 450 19.95 -0.53 -9.09
C ASP A 450 20.67 -1.62 -9.89
N ILE A 451 19.91 -2.60 -10.37
CA ILE A 451 20.37 -3.67 -11.25
C ILE A 451 19.77 -3.40 -12.62
N THR A 452 20.62 -3.12 -13.60
CA THR A 452 20.21 -2.73 -14.95
C THR A 452 20.65 -3.75 -15.97
N GLY A 453 19.83 -4.04 -16.98
CA GLY A 453 20.15 -4.93 -18.10
C GLY A 453 19.59 -4.39 -19.41
N THR A 454 20.19 -4.75 -20.55
CA THR A 454 19.70 -4.38 -21.88
C THR A 454 19.12 -5.58 -22.59
N VAL A 455 17.84 -5.55 -22.92
CA VAL A 455 17.12 -6.56 -23.70
C VAL A 455 17.19 -6.16 -25.19
N THR A 456 17.48 -7.11 -26.07
CA THR A 456 17.43 -6.94 -27.53
C THR A 456 16.56 -8.02 -28.15
N GLU A 457 15.62 -7.65 -29.00
CA GLU A 457 14.84 -8.60 -29.81
C GLU A 457 15.63 -8.94 -31.10
N GLU A 458 15.84 -10.24 -31.36
CA GLU A 458 16.73 -10.75 -32.40
C GLU A 458 16.00 -11.43 -33.58
N ALA A 459 14.77 -11.89 -33.39
CA ALA A 459 13.98 -12.60 -34.41
C ALA A 459 13.21 -11.63 -35.35
N GLY A 460 13.04 -10.38 -34.95
CA GLY A 460 12.34 -9.33 -35.69
C GLY A 460 10.84 -9.26 -35.40
N ASN A 461 10.35 -9.99 -34.41
CA ASN A 461 8.93 -10.09 -34.05
C ASN A 461 8.68 -9.46 -32.69
N SER A 462 7.52 -8.82 -32.51
CA SER A 462 7.15 -8.33 -31.19
C SER A 462 6.87 -9.49 -30.23
N GLY A 463 7.15 -9.28 -28.95
CA GLY A 463 6.84 -10.27 -27.93
C GLY A 463 7.16 -9.79 -26.52
N LEU A 464 6.77 -10.59 -25.54
CA LEU A 464 6.99 -10.31 -24.13
C LEU A 464 8.30 -10.93 -23.67
N PHE A 465 9.19 -10.10 -23.13
CA PHE A 465 10.34 -10.56 -22.35
C PHE A 465 10.05 -10.42 -20.86
N VAL A 466 10.06 -11.52 -20.14
CA VAL A 466 9.91 -11.54 -18.67
C VAL A 466 11.30 -11.49 -18.05
N ALA A 467 11.66 -10.34 -17.48
CA ALA A 467 12.89 -10.16 -16.74
C ALA A 467 12.65 -10.55 -15.27
N GLU A 468 13.48 -11.42 -14.72
CA GLU A 468 13.37 -11.87 -13.32
C GLU A 468 14.59 -11.35 -12.54
N LEU A 469 14.41 -10.55 -11.49
CA LEU A 469 15.51 -10.23 -10.58
C LEU A 469 15.76 -11.44 -9.69
N ILE A 470 17.00 -11.95 -9.72
CA ILE A 470 17.41 -13.11 -8.95
C ILE A 470 18.46 -12.71 -7.91
N ILE A 471 18.18 -13.02 -6.64
CA ILE A 471 19.09 -12.85 -5.50
C ILE A 471 19.35 -14.22 -4.89
N ASP A 472 20.62 -14.64 -4.84
CA ASP A 472 21.05 -15.97 -4.34
C ASP A 472 20.32 -17.18 -4.97
N GLY A 473 19.84 -17.02 -6.19
CA GLY A 473 19.13 -18.05 -6.95
C GLY A 473 17.62 -18.08 -6.71
N GLU A 474 17.06 -17.13 -5.96
CA GLU A 474 15.63 -16.94 -5.76
C GLU A 474 15.14 -15.73 -6.57
N VAL A 475 14.00 -15.88 -7.24
CA VAL A 475 13.34 -14.76 -7.94
C VAL A 475 12.66 -13.90 -6.88
N VAL A 476 13.09 -12.64 -6.77
CA VAL A 476 12.59 -11.70 -5.75
C VAL A 476 11.75 -10.57 -6.36
N ASP A 477 11.85 -10.36 -7.67
CA ASP A 477 11.07 -9.35 -8.40
C ASP A 477 10.98 -9.78 -9.88
N THR A 478 9.94 -9.36 -10.59
CA THR A 478 9.70 -9.69 -12.00
C THR A 478 9.18 -8.48 -12.75
N GLN A 479 9.77 -8.18 -13.91
CA GLN A 479 9.34 -7.09 -14.78
C GLN A 479 9.03 -7.61 -16.19
N ASN A 480 7.82 -7.32 -16.65
CA ASN A 480 7.35 -7.62 -18.00
C ASN A 480 7.76 -6.49 -18.95
N VAL A 481 8.46 -6.82 -20.04
CA VAL A 481 8.92 -5.86 -21.04
C VAL A 481 8.38 -6.25 -22.41
N VAL A 482 7.45 -5.45 -22.95
CA VAL A 482 6.93 -5.64 -24.31
C VAL A 482 7.93 -5.07 -25.31
N MET A 483 8.55 -5.96 -26.07
CA MET A 483 9.58 -5.60 -27.02
C MET A 483 9.00 -5.59 -28.43
N ALA A 484 9.06 -4.45 -29.12
CA ALA A 484 8.77 -4.43 -30.55
C ALA A 484 9.87 -5.17 -31.36
N GLY A 485 9.54 -5.62 -32.58
CA GLY A 485 10.50 -6.32 -33.42
C GLY A 485 11.77 -5.50 -33.70
N ASN A 486 12.95 -6.08 -33.49
CA ASN A 486 14.27 -5.44 -33.56
C ASN A 486 14.50 -4.31 -32.52
N ALA A 487 13.66 -4.19 -31.49
CA ALA A 487 13.82 -3.18 -30.44
C ALA A 487 14.96 -3.51 -29.48
N LYS A 488 15.40 -2.48 -28.74
CA LYS A 488 16.36 -2.58 -27.64
C LYS A 488 15.88 -1.73 -26.49
N GLU A 489 15.74 -2.34 -25.32
CA GLU A 489 15.23 -1.67 -24.13
C GLU A 489 16.11 -1.96 -22.92
N THR A 490 16.10 -1.05 -21.96
CA THR A 490 16.82 -1.21 -20.70
C THR A 490 15.81 -1.53 -19.62
N VAL A 491 16.03 -2.65 -18.93
CA VAL A 491 15.29 -3.04 -17.73
C VAL A 491 16.09 -2.61 -16.49
N THR A 492 15.40 -2.12 -15.46
CA THR A 492 16.03 -1.66 -14.20
C THR A 492 15.22 -2.12 -13.01
N PHE A 493 15.85 -2.86 -12.11
CA PHE A 493 15.30 -3.23 -10.81
C PHE A 493 16.00 -2.45 -9.71
N THR A 494 15.27 -1.98 -8.71
CA THR A 494 15.85 -1.38 -7.50
C THR A 494 15.56 -2.31 -6.32
N HIS A 495 16.60 -2.77 -5.63
CA HIS A 495 16.46 -3.73 -4.53
C HIS A 495 17.19 -3.26 -3.27
N THR A 496 16.53 -3.37 -2.11
CA THR A 496 17.05 -3.01 -0.79
C THR A 496 17.46 -4.27 -0.04
N PHE A 497 18.64 -4.24 0.61
CA PHE A 497 19.14 -5.37 1.39
C PHE A 497 19.10 -5.07 2.88
N ASP A 498 18.27 -5.76 3.65
CA ASP A 498 18.10 -5.50 5.09
C ASP A 498 19.02 -6.33 6.00
N GLU A 499 19.69 -7.35 5.45
CA GLU A 499 20.60 -8.21 6.19
C GLU A 499 22.04 -8.11 5.66
N ALA A 500 23.02 -8.18 6.57
CA ALA A 500 24.42 -8.19 6.20
C ALA A 500 24.82 -9.56 5.61
N GLY A 501 25.51 -9.56 4.47
CA GLY A 501 25.78 -10.77 3.70
C GLY A 501 26.50 -10.51 2.38
N GLU A 502 26.75 -11.58 1.64
CA GLU A 502 27.24 -11.53 0.25
C GLU A 502 26.15 -12.14 -0.62
N TYR A 503 25.60 -11.37 -1.56
CA TYR A 503 24.46 -11.77 -2.37
C TYR A 503 24.85 -11.87 -3.84
N GLU A 504 24.62 -13.03 -4.47
CA GLU A 504 24.74 -13.16 -5.92
C GLU A 504 23.52 -12.55 -6.61
N VAL A 505 23.74 -11.60 -7.51
CA VAL A 505 22.69 -10.83 -8.17
C VAL A 505 22.69 -11.12 -9.67
N ALA A 506 21.52 -11.33 -10.25
CA ALA A 506 21.32 -11.57 -11.68
C ALA A 506 19.98 -11.01 -12.17
N ILE A 507 19.88 -10.75 -13.47
CA ILE A 507 18.60 -10.59 -14.17
C ILE A 507 18.43 -11.80 -15.09
N SER A 508 17.34 -12.54 -14.91
CA SER A 508 17.08 -13.84 -15.51
C SER A 508 18.34 -14.72 -15.41
N ASP A 509 18.84 -15.25 -16.53
CA ASP A 509 20.04 -16.10 -16.54
C ASP A 509 21.39 -15.34 -16.58
N VAL A 510 21.39 -14.00 -16.48
CA VAL A 510 22.59 -13.17 -16.69
C VAL A 510 23.02 -12.50 -15.37
N SER A 511 24.15 -12.96 -14.83
CA SER A 511 24.71 -12.46 -13.57
C SER A 511 25.23 -11.02 -13.66
N ALA A 512 24.84 -10.20 -12.68
CA ALA A 512 25.30 -8.83 -12.42
C ALA A 512 26.57 -8.79 -11.54
N GLY A 513 26.85 -9.86 -10.80
CA GLY A 513 27.98 -9.97 -9.87
C GLY A 513 27.51 -10.29 -8.44
N THR A 514 28.33 -9.91 -7.45
CA THR A 514 28.03 -10.07 -6.02
C THR A 514 27.94 -8.70 -5.36
N VAL A 515 26.93 -8.51 -4.51
CA VAL A 515 26.77 -7.33 -3.65
C VAL A 515 27.13 -7.71 -2.22
N SER A 516 28.09 -7.00 -1.63
CA SER A 516 28.51 -7.17 -0.24
C SER A 516 27.78 -6.16 0.66
N VAL A 517 26.92 -6.65 1.55
CA VAL A 517 26.10 -5.85 2.46
C VAL A 517 26.67 -5.95 3.88
N HIS A 518 26.84 -4.82 4.55
CA HIS A 518 27.46 -4.76 5.87
C HIS A 518 26.61 -3.96 6.86
N ASP A 519 26.52 -4.39 8.13
CA ASP A 519 25.82 -3.61 9.18
C ASP A 519 26.45 -2.23 9.41
N SER A 520 27.76 -2.12 9.18
CA SER A 520 28.48 -0.85 9.21
C SER A 520 29.74 -0.92 8.37
N LEU A 521 29.96 0.11 7.58
CA LEU A 521 31.22 0.34 6.86
C LEU A 521 32.20 1.21 7.66
N GLU A 522 31.90 1.57 8.92
CA GLU A 522 32.80 2.41 9.73
C GLU A 522 33.96 1.61 10.34
N ALA A 523 34.98 2.33 10.84
CA ALA A 523 36.07 1.70 11.57
C ALA A 523 35.61 1.29 12.98
N GLN A 524 35.94 0.08 13.40
CA GLN A 524 35.65 -0.45 14.73
C GLN A 524 36.95 -0.98 15.33
N PHE A 525 37.25 -0.63 16.59
CA PHE A 525 38.56 -0.93 17.17
C PHE A 525 38.44 -1.76 18.45
N ASP A 526 39.19 -2.86 18.49
CA ASP A 526 39.29 -3.76 19.64
C ASP A 526 40.73 -3.86 20.12
N VAL A 527 40.95 -3.81 21.43
CA VAL A 527 42.28 -4.08 22.03
C VAL A 527 42.37 -5.56 22.38
N THR A 528 43.05 -6.32 21.53
CA THR A 528 43.10 -7.79 21.58
C THR A 528 44.12 -8.35 22.56
N ASP A 529 45.17 -7.58 22.87
CA ASP A 529 46.21 -7.95 23.83
C ASP A 529 46.76 -6.72 24.55
N ALA A 530 47.13 -6.90 25.83
CA ALA A 530 47.88 -5.92 26.60
C ALA A 530 48.86 -6.64 27.52
N SER A 531 50.08 -6.11 27.66
CA SER A 531 51.14 -6.73 28.45
C SER A 531 52.15 -5.74 29.01
N LEU A 532 52.77 -6.14 30.12
CA LEU A 532 53.88 -5.44 30.77
C LEU A 532 55.21 -6.07 30.35
N SER A 533 56.25 -5.23 30.18
CA SER A 533 57.61 -5.72 29.96
C SER A 533 58.18 -6.44 31.19
N GLU A 534 57.79 -5.99 32.39
CA GLU A 534 58.21 -6.49 33.70
C GLU A 534 57.04 -6.40 34.69
N ASP A 535 56.89 -7.40 35.56
CA ASP A 535 55.83 -7.47 36.59
C ASP A 535 56.29 -6.96 37.97
N GLU A 536 57.59 -6.71 38.13
CA GLU A 536 58.18 -6.12 39.33
C GLU A 536 59.28 -5.11 38.96
N ILE A 537 59.20 -3.89 39.49
CA ILE A 537 60.21 -2.83 39.31
C ILE A 537 60.53 -2.14 40.65
N ASP A 538 61.63 -1.38 40.71
CA ASP A 538 61.94 -0.53 41.86
C ASP A 538 61.33 0.87 41.71
N VAL A 539 61.08 1.56 42.82
CA VAL A 539 60.61 2.95 42.80
C VAL A 539 61.57 3.85 42.00
N GLY A 540 61.02 4.61 41.06
CA GLY A 540 61.74 5.53 40.18
C GLY A 540 62.21 4.90 38.86
N ASP A 541 62.04 3.58 38.68
CA ASP A 541 62.22 2.90 37.39
C ASP A 541 60.94 2.99 36.53
N SER A 542 61.10 2.74 35.23
CA SER A 542 60.00 2.79 34.26
C SER A 542 59.72 1.41 33.68
N VAL A 543 58.44 1.10 33.43
CA VAL A 543 57.99 -0.11 32.74
C VAL A 543 57.39 0.26 31.38
N ASP A 544 57.60 -0.59 30.38
CA ASP A 544 56.93 -0.48 29.09
C ASP A 544 55.64 -1.30 29.11
N VAL A 545 54.54 -0.69 28.68
CA VAL A 545 53.21 -1.29 28.55
C VAL A 545 52.84 -1.32 27.07
N THR A 546 52.65 -2.52 26.52
CA THR A 546 52.27 -2.69 25.11
C THR A 546 50.81 -3.12 25.00
N GLY A 547 50.09 -2.54 24.04
CA GLY A 547 48.74 -2.97 23.67
C GLY A 547 48.62 -3.16 22.15
N THR A 548 47.91 -4.19 21.70
CA THR A 548 47.63 -4.43 20.29
C THR A 548 46.18 -4.08 20.00
N ILE A 549 45.98 -3.20 19.01
CA ILE A 549 44.68 -2.68 18.59
C ILE A 549 44.40 -3.17 17.19
N GLU A 550 43.28 -3.84 17.01
CA GLU A 550 42.80 -4.36 15.72
C GLU A 550 41.64 -3.51 15.24
N ASN A 551 41.63 -3.15 13.95
CA ASN A 551 40.46 -2.56 13.32
C ASN A 551 39.60 -3.66 12.69
N THR A 552 38.53 -4.02 13.39
CA THR A 552 37.54 -5.01 12.97
C THR A 552 36.50 -4.45 12.01
N GLY A 553 36.54 -3.14 11.73
CA GLY A 553 35.68 -2.47 10.76
C GLY A 553 36.25 -2.41 9.33
N GLU A 554 35.41 -1.99 8.38
CA GLU A 554 35.68 -2.03 6.93
C GLU A 554 36.31 -0.74 6.37
N LYS A 555 36.45 0.31 7.19
CA LYS A 555 37.17 1.55 6.85
C LYS A 555 38.38 1.75 7.74
N ALA A 556 39.39 2.44 7.21
CA ALA A 556 40.50 2.92 8.02
C ALA A 556 40.01 4.03 8.96
N GLY A 557 40.54 4.07 10.18
CA GLY A 557 40.24 5.14 11.13
C GLY A 557 41.32 5.32 12.18
N THR A 558 41.12 6.33 13.03
CA THR A 558 42.01 6.68 14.13
C THR A 558 41.35 6.36 15.46
N VAL A 559 42.08 5.71 16.37
CA VAL A 559 41.62 5.40 17.73
C VAL A 559 42.59 5.94 18.77
N THR A 560 42.05 6.54 19.84
CA THR A 560 42.83 7.02 20.98
C THR A 560 43.01 5.89 22.00
N ALA A 561 44.20 5.30 22.04
CA ALA A 561 44.57 4.31 23.04
C ALA A 561 44.89 4.99 24.38
N GLN A 562 44.37 4.47 25.50
CA GLN A 562 44.53 5.07 26.82
C GLN A 562 45.26 4.12 27.77
N LEU A 563 46.39 4.51 28.34
CA LEU A 563 47.01 3.78 29.45
C LEU A 563 46.32 4.17 30.76
N THR A 564 45.91 3.18 31.54
CA THR A 564 45.31 3.36 32.86
C THR A 564 46.11 2.66 33.96
N VAL A 565 46.20 3.31 35.12
CA VAL A 565 46.78 2.79 36.36
C VAL A 565 45.70 2.90 37.45
N ASP A 566 45.35 1.77 38.08
CA ASP A 566 44.24 1.65 39.03
C ASP A 566 42.93 2.26 38.50
N GLY A 567 42.68 2.08 37.20
CA GLY A 567 41.50 2.58 36.50
C GLY A 567 41.51 4.09 36.20
N SER A 568 42.60 4.81 36.48
CA SER A 568 42.76 6.23 36.12
C SER A 568 43.65 6.38 34.89
N VAL A 569 43.21 7.18 33.91
CA VAL A 569 43.99 7.44 32.67
C VAL A 569 45.22 8.28 32.99
N VAL A 570 46.40 7.78 32.63
CA VAL A 570 47.69 8.45 32.86
C VAL A 570 48.38 8.91 31.57
N ALA A 571 48.10 8.24 30.44
CA ALA A 571 48.61 8.61 29.12
C ALA A 571 47.64 8.21 28.01
N GLU A 572 47.71 8.89 26.87
CA GLU A 572 46.88 8.63 25.69
C GLU A 572 47.72 8.75 24.41
N GLN A 573 47.38 7.97 23.38
CA GLN A 573 48.02 8.02 22.07
C GLN A 573 47.04 7.67 20.95
N ASP A 574 46.99 8.51 19.90
CA ASP A 574 46.22 8.24 18.69
C ASP A 574 46.96 7.29 17.75
N VAL A 575 46.24 6.31 17.20
CA VAL A 575 46.76 5.29 16.28
C VAL A 575 45.83 5.17 15.08
N ASP A 576 46.39 5.29 13.87
CA ASP A 576 45.67 5.03 12.62
C ASP A 576 45.79 3.54 12.26
N VAL A 577 44.66 2.85 12.09
CA VAL A 577 44.65 1.43 11.74
C VAL A 577 43.76 1.21 10.50
N ALA A 578 44.34 0.59 9.48
CA ALA A 578 43.65 0.20 8.25
C ALA A 578 42.65 -0.95 8.52
N PRO A 579 41.62 -1.15 7.68
CA PRO A 579 40.62 -2.20 7.92
C PRO A 579 41.27 -3.59 7.88
N GLY A 580 40.91 -4.45 8.85
CA GLY A 580 41.44 -5.80 9.01
C GLY A 580 42.92 -5.89 9.44
N GLU A 581 43.57 -4.76 9.72
CA GLU A 581 44.95 -4.70 10.20
C GLU A 581 44.99 -4.50 11.74
N SER A 582 46.14 -4.78 12.34
CA SER A 582 46.38 -4.50 13.76
C SER A 582 47.67 -3.69 13.94
N GLU A 583 47.64 -2.74 14.86
CA GLU A 583 48.79 -1.90 15.24
C GLU A 583 49.10 -2.05 16.72
N THR A 584 50.38 -1.94 17.08
CA THR A 584 50.83 -2.03 18.48
C THR A 584 51.22 -0.65 18.99
N VAL A 585 50.65 -0.27 20.13
CA VAL A 585 51.01 0.93 20.88
C VAL A 585 51.91 0.56 22.07
N THR A 586 52.85 1.44 22.41
CA THR A 586 53.75 1.25 23.56
C THR A 586 53.78 2.52 24.39
N PHE A 587 53.44 2.40 25.66
CA PHE A 587 53.55 3.45 26.67
C PHE A 587 54.71 3.13 27.61
N THR A 588 55.40 4.16 28.10
CA THR A 588 56.43 4.01 29.14
C THR A 588 56.00 4.83 30.35
N GLU A 589 55.80 4.17 31.50
CA GLU A 589 55.31 4.80 32.73
C GLU A 589 56.31 4.59 33.88
N THR A 590 56.47 5.60 34.75
CA THR A 590 57.40 5.58 35.89
C THR A 590 56.63 5.69 37.20
N PHE A 591 57.00 4.89 38.20
CA PHE A 591 56.28 4.84 39.47
C PHE A 591 57.13 5.41 40.62
N ASP A 592 56.63 6.45 41.28
CA ASP A 592 57.32 7.14 42.37
C ASP A 592 56.94 6.62 43.78
N GLU A 593 56.02 5.66 43.88
CA GLU A 593 55.57 5.05 45.14
C GLU A 593 55.58 3.52 45.04
N SER A 594 55.96 2.84 46.12
CA SER A 594 55.92 1.37 46.21
C SER A 594 54.49 0.88 46.46
N GLY A 595 54.09 -0.21 45.80
CA GLY A 595 52.75 -0.78 45.90
C GLY A 595 52.45 -1.80 44.80
N GLU A 596 51.24 -2.33 44.81
CA GLU A 596 50.69 -3.12 43.68
C GLU A 596 49.74 -2.21 42.90
N PHE A 597 49.92 -2.12 41.58
CA PHE A 597 49.14 -1.27 40.68
C PHE A 597 48.52 -2.09 39.56
N ASP A 598 47.23 -1.92 39.30
CA ASP A 598 46.55 -2.57 38.19
C ASP A 598 46.70 -1.75 36.91
N ILE A 599 47.28 -2.36 35.87
CA ILE A 599 47.60 -1.69 34.60
C ILE A 599 46.68 -2.20 33.49
N ALA A 600 46.15 -1.29 32.67
CA ALA A 600 45.34 -1.65 31.49
C ALA A 600 45.49 -0.65 30.35
N VAL A 601 45.33 -1.11 29.10
CA VAL A 601 45.29 -0.30 27.88
C VAL A 601 43.88 -0.32 27.32
N SER A 602 43.24 0.86 27.26
CA SER A 602 41.85 1.09 26.84
C SER A 602 40.86 0.10 27.46
N GLY A 603 41.08 -0.27 28.73
CA GLY A 603 40.24 -1.21 29.48
C GLY A 603 40.69 -2.68 29.42
N THR A 604 41.59 -3.07 28.52
CA THR A 604 42.17 -4.43 28.48
C THR A 604 43.33 -4.53 29.46
N SER A 605 43.26 -5.47 30.40
CA SER A 605 44.26 -5.62 31.48
C SER A 605 45.61 -6.10 30.96
N ALA A 606 46.67 -5.39 31.34
CA ALA A 606 48.06 -5.75 31.09
C ALA A 606 48.70 -6.54 32.26
N GLY A 607 47.97 -6.69 33.37
CA GLY A 607 48.42 -7.33 34.61
C GLY A 607 48.57 -6.36 35.78
N THR A 608 49.04 -6.89 36.91
CA THR A 608 49.35 -6.12 38.13
C THR A 608 50.86 -5.92 38.22
N LEU A 609 51.32 -4.68 38.35
CA LEU A 609 52.72 -4.32 38.52
C LEU A 609 53.03 -4.16 40.01
N THR A 610 54.07 -4.84 40.49
CA THR A 610 54.59 -4.65 41.85
C THR A 610 55.76 -3.67 41.83
N VAL A 611 55.66 -2.57 42.57
CA VAL A 611 56.75 -1.59 42.72
C VAL A 611 57.31 -1.71 44.12
N THR A 612 58.60 -2.02 44.25
CA THR A 612 59.25 -2.18 45.56
C THR A 612 60.16 -0.99 45.89
N ASP A 613 60.16 -0.57 47.15
CA ASP A 613 61.16 0.39 47.65
C ASP A 613 62.25 -0.39 48.41
N PRO A 614 63.48 -0.48 47.88
CA PRO A 614 64.57 -1.18 48.55
C PRO A 614 65.00 -0.51 49.88
N GLU A 615 64.54 0.71 50.19
CA GLU A 615 64.76 1.36 51.49
C GLU A 615 63.72 0.96 52.57
N ASP A 616 62.62 0.27 52.21
CA ASP A 616 61.53 -0.07 53.13
C ASP A 616 61.62 -1.54 53.61
N VAL A 617 62.59 -1.82 54.50
CA VAL A 617 62.71 -3.10 55.20
C VAL A 617 62.18 -2.95 56.63
N GLU A 618 60.86 -3.12 56.81
CA GLU A 618 60.25 -3.17 58.14
C GLU A 618 60.48 -4.55 58.79
N THR A 619 61.15 -4.54 59.95
CA THR A 619 61.42 -5.71 60.78
C THR A 619 60.16 -6.25 61.46
N ASP A 620 59.83 -7.51 61.18
CA ASP A 620 58.84 -8.37 61.85
C ASP A 620 59.00 -8.41 63.39
N ASP A 621 57.95 -8.08 64.13
CA ASP A 621 57.81 -8.50 65.53
C ASP A 621 56.32 -8.63 65.99
N SER A 622 55.85 -9.89 66.06
CA SER A 622 54.87 -10.46 67.01
C SER A 622 53.42 -9.88 67.03
N ILE A 623 52.34 -10.66 67.07
CA ILE A 623 51.84 -11.55 68.16
C ILE A 623 50.87 -12.61 67.60
N PRO A 624 50.89 -13.88 68.09
CA PRO A 624 49.94 -14.93 67.73
C PRO A 624 48.68 -14.95 68.61
N GLY A 625 47.47 -15.14 68.03
CA GLY A 625 46.29 -15.57 68.80
C GLY A 625 44.91 -15.44 68.13
N PHE A 626 44.22 -16.60 67.99
CA PHE A 626 42.76 -16.83 67.81
C PHE A 626 42.11 -16.28 66.52
N GLY A 627 41.22 -16.95 65.77
CA GLY A 627 40.34 -18.09 66.00
C GLY A 627 38.91 -17.74 65.59
N VAL A 628 38.57 -17.98 64.30
CA VAL A 628 37.24 -18.23 63.66
C VAL A 628 36.04 -17.30 63.96
N THR A 629 35.44 -16.68 62.91
CA THR A 629 34.04 -16.87 62.40
C THR A 629 33.49 -15.63 61.65
N VAL A 630 32.80 -15.93 60.56
CA VAL A 630 31.92 -15.04 59.76
C VAL A 630 30.59 -14.81 60.51
N ALA A 631 30.09 -13.57 60.60
CA ALA A 631 28.68 -13.17 60.36
C ALA A 631 28.29 -11.76 60.90
N VAL A 632 27.79 -10.91 59.99
CA VAL A 632 26.47 -10.21 60.02
C VAL A 632 26.15 -9.14 61.11
N LEU A 633 26.04 -7.91 60.59
CA LEU A 633 25.03 -6.84 60.78
C LEU A 633 24.77 -6.14 62.15
N ALA A 634 24.93 -4.81 62.06
CA ALA A 634 24.05 -3.73 62.52
C ALA A 634 24.37 -2.96 63.82
N LEU A 635 24.31 -1.63 63.66
CA LEU A 635 23.87 -0.56 64.58
C LEU A 635 24.93 0.38 65.21
N LEU A 636 24.80 1.65 64.78
CA LEU A 636 24.65 2.85 65.61
C LEU A 636 25.89 3.42 66.34
N SER A 637 26.52 4.37 65.63
CA SER A 637 26.64 5.80 66.01
C SER A 637 27.41 6.22 67.27
N ILE A 638 28.46 7.04 67.11
CA ILE A 638 28.52 8.49 67.48
C ILE A 638 29.99 9.04 67.52
N ALA A 639 30.20 10.10 66.74
CA ALA A 639 31.03 11.31 66.93
C ALA A 639 32.58 11.31 66.93
N LEU A 640 33.14 12.20 66.09
CA LEU A 640 33.96 13.36 66.51
C LEU A 640 34.00 14.43 65.39
N VAL A 641 33.23 15.53 65.52
CA VAL A 641 33.68 16.92 65.80
C VAL A 641 34.56 17.53 64.70
N ARG A 642 34.10 18.58 64.01
CA ARG A 642 34.34 19.97 64.47
C ARG A 642 33.32 21.01 63.98
N ALA A 643 32.67 21.65 64.95
CA ALA A 643 31.82 22.82 64.79
C ALA A 643 32.61 24.15 64.81
N ARG A 644 32.10 25.22 64.19
CA ARG A 644 31.47 26.36 64.91
C ARG A 644 31.05 27.57 64.03
N ARG A 645 29.80 28.01 64.28
CA ARG A 645 29.28 29.39 64.54
C ARG A 645 29.24 30.40 63.37
N GLN A 646 28.25 31.31 63.22
CA GLN A 646 27.15 31.77 64.07
C GLN A 646 26.18 32.65 63.23
N SER A 647 24.90 32.63 63.67
CA SER A 647 23.76 33.55 63.41
C SER A 647 23.24 33.74 62.00
#